data_AF-A0A9R0DCL4-F1
#
_entry.id   AF-A0A9R0DCL4-F1
#
_cell.length_a   1.000
_cell.length_b   1.000
_cell.length_c   1.000
_cell.angle_alpha   90.00
_cell.angle_beta   90.00
_cell.angle_gamma   90.00
#
_symmetry.space_group_name_H-M   'P 1'
#
loop_
_entity.id
_entity.type
_entity.pdbx_description
1 polymer ?
#
loop_
_entity_poly.entity_id
_entity_poly.type
_entity_poly.pdbx_seq_one_letter_code
_entity_poly.pdbx_strand_id
1 'polypeptide(L)'
;MAPLDLEGGTLGQRHKHYNKLLKETISSGQPVSAFTLGDNDVENLLKIDQACHARDIDFIVSVFKSGDMLCVSRALARSPWLVTDSQYANIINSDYVHTQLFPYMSTKAFIKLIKHIRLNIQDEVRAEQFYLHEKKDTDALRWLPKCSASFIEAKIEKHIDNMKVRTFKRLCEKTNKIFEIVLDKTCYYERARYAQVAMFLLKVDVDKFLDVVEKDRSNYIPKFNDKATALIMKKSPKRVIDKFDRYATSIHIPTFSRYLKTDEIKPFLYAQAKKDNDKNFEYYNLRNFFRYDTVKYFIKRLPKNEQFEFVKKVFIDKEIAEADEEKLAAGTEQYDMRKLYIIVRTPSYIWYRFADFERAFKDITEKISKDLDNYDIVSMLAVLMSCAQNNLQHIQKLIQYYLDKHRTLDSLYTLKFTAKLLDRTNIYKYDEKTWNLINELFKILKIYDEPNSDWQNTVAIIESVVVYNIVHDQIVPANVQQKFSFKTLKEHGKKLNEEQKEKVFRYLYDLLINKLKPITKEDEFSDTLTILSQILELLRDWKKELTDYTLVTDKIKECVKIKRENSWKGSLLHLYKFKKSWQRLMFEESVAMNPGEEVCLNALKHDPLLLERQSKEVQSLRSNDAVSLRRLLAKLRIYWPQSLATQWANAYKENLNKTDGHKATIRGLCTSLSQKQLLELIDKYKPTDAKIDWSAVDDRILSIQRFIAKNMHIARPQPSPESILFFARGDYLQYALPSLLAIFYNLNITESKKYIPKLLDAPVSVQKHGIRLAYKKLDHETIKKIFFDCWKSSKNVSIRAIIFKFTFELLCNEKDSGKAVSLWEMVELFIDNLTFEEDKKIYELMCRVEQVPRNVRAKYLIKVYDFMKKLTQKVKEEDRDNYKRLTAQLAEHSRQIMDDMPPEFVHGVIQEFIDKDFFGFEDNFGSIHSGGIISVISAYLLNAKDENVQTEKYEKVFVPIMKRAFEKWSEKKNGNFIIRSNFQYLLLKLSDDLRDYVVENKLLLPVKMFLNIKEELEKSISISENYMLLTKWKLTVAIAKLAKKPYSEDKNWADITAEIAPEFGKISLDYLKEDVKTHFPCIYKLYSKALNTQLQLITEESNKIKIYKCFLAENDFIEGYLTAIETSKDAYLYNKDSYADLWNQISEHPSVEIKMHYYYNTNNDYNGCCY
;
A
#
# COMPACT_ATOMS: atom_id res chain seq x y z
N MET A 1 -50.30 -20.19 25.66
CA MET A 1 -50.26 -20.77 24.31
C MET A 1 -48.94 -21.49 24.13
N ALA A 2 -48.92 -22.64 23.45
CA ALA A 2 -47.67 -23.30 23.09
C ALA A 2 -46.86 -22.39 22.13
N PRO A 3 -45.51 -22.35 22.22
CA PRO A 3 -44.71 -21.53 21.32
C PRO A 3 -44.90 -22.00 19.87
N LEU A 4 -45.08 -21.06 18.93
CA LEU A 4 -45.18 -21.36 17.50
C LEU A 4 -43.92 -22.10 16.98
N ASP A 5 -44.12 -23.22 16.28
CA ASP A 5 -43.07 -23.99 15.58
C ASP A 5 -43.33 -24.01 14.05
N LEU A 6 -42.27 -24.24 13.26
CA LEU A 6 -42.33 -24.28 11.80
C LEU A 6 -42.38 -25.73 11.28
N GLU A 7 -43.32 -26.03 10.38
CA GLU A 7 -43.43 -27.34 9.74
C GLU A 7 -42.37 -27.55 8.63
N GLY A 8 -41.95 -28.80 8.45
CA GLY A 8 -41.01 -29.22 7.41
C GLY A 8 -39.76 -29.90 7.94
N GLY A 9 -39.22 -30.83 7.16
CA GLY A 9 -38.03 -31.61 7.48
C GLY A 9 -36.72 -30.87 7.23
N THR A 10 -36.64 -29.98 6.25
CA THR A 10 -35.41 -29.23 5.90
C THR A 10 -35.53 -27.72 6.18
N LEU A 11 -34.40 -27.02 6.24
CA LEU A 11 -34.36 -25.55 6.37
C LEU A 11 -35.18 -24.86 5.27
N GLY A 12 -35.13 -25.38 4.05
CA GLY A 12 -35.89 -24.84 2.92
C GLY A 12 -37.39 -25.02 3.09
N GLN A 13 -37.85 -26.18 3.56
CA GLN A 13 -39.27 -26.44 3.83
C GLN A 13 -39.79 -25.58 4.99
N ARG A 14 -39.04 -25.47 6.10
CA ARG A 14 -39.43 -24.60 7.23
C ARG A 14 -39.50 -23.12 6.84
N HIS A 15 -38.60 -22.66 5.98
CA HIS A 15 -38.68 -21.30 5.45
C HIS A 15 -39.90 -21.09 4.54
N LYS A 16 -40.32 -22.11 3.78
CA LYS A 16 -41.59 -22.07 3.03
C LYS A 16 -42.80 -21.98 3.97
N HIS A 17 -42.81 -22.77 5.05
CA HIS A 17 -43.88 -22.70 6.05
C HIS A 17 -43.94 -21.33 6.74
N TYR A 18 -42.80 -20.76 7.14
CA TYR A 18 -42.74 -19.39 7.66
C TYR A 18 -43.40 -18.37 6.71
N ASN A 19 -43.09 -18.45 5.41
CA ASN A 19 -43.69 -17.55 4.42
C ASN A 19 -45.19 -17.80 4.23
N LYS A 20 -45.67 -19.03 4.43
CA LYS A 20 -47.09 -19.37 4.41
C LYS A 20 -47.81 -18.70 5.58
N LEU A 21 -47.31 -18.89 6.81
CA LEU A 21 -47.84 -18.26 8.02
C LEU A 21 -47.91 -16.74 7.88
N LEU A 22 -46.85 -16.11 7.38
CA LEU A 22 -46.82 -14.66 7.14
C LEU A 22 -47.95 -14.22 6.19
N LYS A 23 -48.19 -14.95 5.10
CA LYS A 23 -49.29 -14.64 4.16
C LYS A 23 -50.66 -14.79 4.82
N GLU A 24 -50.84 -15.84 5.61
CA GLU A 24 -52.09 -16.09 6.35
C GLU A 24 -52.34 -14.96 7.37
N THR A 25 -51.31 -14.53 8.11
CA THR A 25 -51.40 -13.44 9.09
C THR A 25 -51.66 -12.08 8.42
N ILE A 26 -51.06 -11.81 7.25
CA ILE A 26 -51.36 -10.59 6.49
C ILE A 26 -52.81 -10.61 5.99
N SER A 27 -53.31 -11.76 5.55
CA SER A 27 -54.66 -11.90 5.01
C SER A 27 -55.75 -11.79 6.08
N SER A 28 -55.45 -12.13 7.34
CA SER A 28 -56.41 -12.04 8.44
C SER A 28 -56.66 -10.61 8.93
N GLY A 29 -55.85 -9.63 8.51
CA GLY A 29 -56.04 -8.20 8.81
C GLY A 29 -55.94 -7.82 10.28
N GLN A 30 -55.45 -8.70 11.15
CA GLN A 30 -55.35 -8.41 12.58
C GLN A 30 -54.31 -7.30 12.87
N PRO A 31 -54.61 -6.32 13.73
CA PRO A 31 -53.65 -5.27 14.08
C PRO A 31 -52.48 -5.85 14.88
N VAL A 32 -51.28 -5.32 14.64
CA VAL A 32 -50.07 -5.75 15.36
C VAL A 32 -50.05 -5.08 16.74
N SER A 33 -50.02 -5.87 17.81
CA SER A 33 -49.82 -5.37 19.18
C SER A 33 -48.48 -4.63 19.30
N ALA A 34 -48.36 -3.64 20.19
CA ALA A 34 -47.10 -2.94 20.47
C ALA A 34 -45.90 -3.91 20.65
N PHE A 35 -44.74 -3.54 20.13
CA PHE A 35 -43.57 -4.42 20.12
C PHE A 35 -43.07 -4.69 21.54
N THR A 36 -43.12 -5.95 21.93
CA THR A 36 -42.42 -6.49 23.11
C THR A 36 -41.58 -7.68 22.67
N LEU A 37 -40.33 -7.72 23.12
CA LEU A 37 -39.41 -8.80 22.74
C LEU A 37 -39.78 -10.07 23.52
N GLY A 38 -40.42 -11.02 22.84
CA GLY A 38 -40.75 -12.33 23.40
C GLY A 38 -39.59 -13.33 23.31
N ASP A 39 -39.72 -14.48 23.98
CA ASP A 39 -38.72 -15.56 23.92
C ASP A 39 -38.75 -16.34 22.59
N ASN A 40 -39.87 -16.32 21.85
CA ASN A 40 -40.01 -16.99 20.55
C ASN A 40 -39.54 -16.10 19.39
N ASP A 41 -38.41 -16.46 18.78
CA ASP A 41 -37.84 -15.74 17.66
C ASP A 41 -38.74 -15.73 16.41
N VAL A 42 -39.48 -16.81 16.14
CA VAL A 42 -40.36 -16.90 14.96
C VAL A 42 -41.51 -15.90 15.08
N GLU A 43 -42.14 -15.83 16.25
CA GLU A 43 -43.23 -14.90 16.53
C GLU A 43 -42.77 -13.45 16.45
N ASN A 44 -41.61 -13.12 17.04
CA ASN A 44 -41.02 -11.79 16.94
C ASN A 44 -40.79 -11.39 15.47
N LEU A 45 -40.24 -12.30 14.65
CA LEU A 45 -39.99 -12.05 13.24
C LEU A 45 -41.27 -11.90 12.43
N LEU A 46 -42.31 -12.70 12.70
CA LEU A 46 -43.61 -12.60 12.03
C LEU A 46 -44.29 -11.26 12.33
N LYS A 47 -44.32 -10.82 13.60
CA LYS A 47 -44.86 -9.51 13.97
C LYS A 47 -44.12 -8.37 13.27
N ILE A 48 -42.78 -8.45 13.19
CA ILE A 48 -41.96 -7.46 12.47
C ILE A 48 -42.28 -7.45 10.98
N ASP A 49 -42.35 -8.62 10.35
CA ASP A 49 -42.65 -8.73 8.93
C ASP A 49 -44.06 -8.22 8.60
N GLN A 50 -45.04 -8.53 9.46
CA GLN A 50 -46.41 -8.04 9.36
C GLN A 50 -46.46 -6.51 9.51
N ALA A 51 -45.82 -5.95 10.52
CA ALA A 51 -45.74 -4.49 10.72
C ALA A 51 -45.04 -3.79 9.55
N CYS A 52 -43.96 -4.39 9.01
CA CYS A 52 -43.28 -3.88 7.82
C CYS A 52 -44.16 -3.93 6.56
N HIS A 53 -45.05 -4.92 6.45
CA HIS A 53 -46.03 -5.01 5.37
C HIS A 53 -47.15 -3.97 5.53
N ALA A 54 -47.69 -3.82 6.74
CA ALA A 54 -48.69 -2.82 7.11
C ALA A 54 -48.14 -1.38 7.15
N ARG A 55 -46.83 -1.21 7.02
CA ARG A 55 -46.09 0.06 7.15
C ARG A 55 -46.32 0.78 8.48
N ASP A 56 -46.43 0.02 9.56
CA ASP A 56 -46.55 0.54 10.92
C ASP A 56 -45.21 1.11 11.41
N ILE A 57 -45.07 2.44 11.31
CA ILE A 57 -43.83 3.16 11.59
C ILE A 57 -43.49 3.10 13.08
N ASP A 58 -44.46 3.30 13.95
CA ASP A 58 -44.24 3.36 15.40
C ASP A 58 -43.78 2.01 15.94
N PHE A 59 -44.34 0.93 15.40
CA PHE A 59 -43.87 -0.42 15.69
C PHE A 59 -42.42 -0.61 15.23
N ILE A 60 -42.08 -0.23 13.98
CA ILE A 60 -40.72 -0.39 13.43
C ILE A 60 -39.70 0.45 14.23
N VAL A 61 -40.04 1.68 14.59
CA VAL A 61 -39.21 2.56 15.42
C VAL A 61 -39.01 1.96 16.81
N SER A 62 -40.04 1.33 17.39
CA SER A 62 -39.92 0.60 18.67
C SER A 62 -38.98 -0.60 18.54
N VAL A 63 -39.00 -1.32 17.42
CA VAL A 63 -38.06 -2.41 17.12
C VAL A 63 -36.62 -1.88 17.04
N PHE A 64 -36.38 -0.70 16.45
CA PHE A 64 -35.06 -0.08 16.40
C PHE A 64 -34.49 0.22 17.80
N LYS A 65 -35.36 0.54 18.76
CA LYS A 65 -35.01 0.83 20.17
C LYS A 65 -34.83 -0.42 21.04
N SER A 66 -35.24 -1.61 20.55
CA SER A 66 -35.26 -2.86 21.34
C SER A 66 -33.90 -3.42 21.77
N GLY A 67 -32.81 -3.01 21.11
CA GLY A 67 -31.47 -3.57 21.34
C GLY A 67 -31.21 -4.96 20.73
N ASP A 68 -32.24 -5.68 20.24
CA ASP A 68 -32.06 -7.00 19.62
C ASP A 68 -31.64 -6.91 18.14
N MET A 69 -30.39 -7.27 17.85
CA MET A 69 -29.85 -7.13 16.50
C MET A 69 -30.51 -8.06 15.48
N LEU A 70 -31.15 -9.18 15.83
CA LEU A 70 -31.91 -9.96 14.83
C LEU A 70 -33.15 -9.17 14.40
N CYS A 71 -33.94 -8.70 15.36
CA CYS A 71 -35.16 -7.93 15.12
C CYS A 71 -34.86 -6.64 14.33
N VAL A 72 -33.87 -5.85 14.76
CA VAL A 72 -33.41 -4.65 14.05
C VAL A 72 -32.98 -4.99 12.61
N SER A 73 -32.22 -6.07 12.44
CA SER A 73 -31.79 -6.49 11.10
C SER A 73 -32.94 -6.90 10.20
N ARG A 74 -33.96 -7.55 10.77
CA ARG A 74 -35.15 -7.98 10.03
C ARG A 74 -35.99 -6.79 9.61
N ALA A 75 -36.28 -5.88 10.55
CA ALA A 75 -37.03 -4.65 10.28
C ALA A 75 -36.37 -3.86 9.14
N LEU A 76 -35.08 -3.53 9.27
CA LEU A 76 -34.34 -2.82 8.20
C LEU A 76 -34.39 -3.54 6.84
N ALA A 77 -34.26 -4.88 6.83
CA ALA A 77 -34.30 -5.64 5.58
C ALA A 77 -35.69 -5.67 4.91
N ARG A 78 -36.76 -5.48 5.70
CA ARG A 78 -38.16 -5.53 5.24
C ARG A 78 -38.80 -4.16 5.06
N SER A 79 -38.15 -3.10 5.53
CA SER A 79 -38.62 -1.72 5.40
C SER A 79 -37.70 -0.80 4.57
N PRO A 80 -37.16 -1.21 3.40
CA PRO A 80 -36.34 -0.29 2.58
C PRO A 80 -37.14 0.94 2.13
N TRP A 81 -38.47 0.79 2.01
CA TRP A 81 -39.43 1.86 1.72
C TRP A 81 -39.34 3.03 2.71
N LEU A 82 -38.92 2.79 3.96
CA LEU A 82 -38.74 3.85 4.97
C LEU A 82 -37.63 4.83 4.58
N VAL A 83 -36.68 4.39 3.75
CA VAL A 83 -35.60 5.22 3.22
C VAL A 83 -35.97 5.79 1.84
N THR A 84 -36.52 4.93 0.96
CA THR A 84 -36.72 5.26 -0.46
C THR A 84 -37.96 6.10 -0.73
N ASP A 85 -39.04 5.95 0.04
CA ASP A 85 -40.29 6.66 -0.21
C ASP A 85 -40.24 8.06 0.42
N SER A 86 -40.54 9.10 -0.36
CA SER A 86 -40.42 10.50 0.05
C SER A 86 -41.31 10.88 1.24
N GLN A 87 -42.48 10.24 1.38
CA GLN A 87 -43.43 10.50 2.47
C GLN A 87 -42.88 10.19 3.87
N TYR A 88 -41.79 9.43 3.98
CA TYR A 88 -41.13 9.12 5.26
C TYR A 88 -39.81 9.88 5.46
N ALA A 89 -39.51 10.87 4.62
CA ALA A 89 -38.30 11.67 4.75
C ALA A 89 -38.22 12.45 6.08
N ASN A 90 -39.36 12.79 6.68
CA ASN A 90 -39.46 13.38 8.02
C ASN A 90 -39.00 12.44 9.15
N ILE A 91 -39.02 11.13 8.93
CA ILE A 91 -38.58 10.13 9.91
C ILE A 91 -37.13 9.71 9.64
N ILE A 92 -36.74 9.58 8.37
CA ILE A 92 -35.38 9.24 7.95
C ILE A 92 -34.69 10.48 7.35
N ASN A 93 -34.47 11.50 8.18
CA ASN A 93 -33.55 12.61 7.88
C ASN A 93 -32.43 12.65 8.91
N SER A 94 -31.39 13.45 8.62
CA SER A 94 -30.21 13.57 9.46
C SER A 94 -30.54 14.02 10.87
N ASP A 95 -31.47 14.96 11.06
CA ASP A 95 -31.80 15.46 12.39
C ASP A 95 -32.51 14.39 13.22
N TYR A 96 -33.68 13.92 12.77
CA TYR A 96 -34.50 12.95 13.52
C TYR A 96 -33.72 11.67 13.88
N VAL A 97 -32.91 11.15 12.95
CA VAL A 97 -32.12 9.93 13.18
C VAL A 97 -31.08 10.14 14.30
N HIS A 98 -30.46 11.31 14.38
CA HIS A 98 -29.43 11.60 15.39
C HIS A 98 -30.01 12.12 16.72
N THR A 99 -31.10 12.88 16.69
CA THR A 99 -31.67 13.54 17.88
C THR A 99 -32.78 12.72 18.53
N GLN A 100 -33.62 12.03 17.76
CA GLN A 100 -34.80 11.31 18.27
C GLN A 100 -34.60 9.79 18.34
N LEU A 101 -33.85 9.19 17.41
CA LEU A 101 -33.62 7.74 17.40
C LEU A 101 -32.36 7.34 18.13
N PHE A 102 -31.21 7.90 17.76
CA PHE A 102 -29.91 7.46 18.29
C PHE A 102 -29.82 7.41 19.82
N PRO A 103 -30.37 8.36 20.61
CA PRO A 103 -30.27 8.32 22.06
C PRO A 103 -30.88 7.06 22.70
N TYR A 104 -31.86 6.45 22.04
CA TYR A 104 -32.57 5.26 22.49
C TYR A 104 -32.16 3.97 21.75
N MET A 105 -31.33 4.07 20.71
CA MET A 105 -30.81 2.92 19.98
C MET A 105 -29.47 2.45 20.54
N SER A 106 -29.22 1.14 20.45
CA SER A 106 -27.85 0.64 20.63
C SER A 106 -26.93 1.19 19.54
N THR A 107 -25.66 1.42 19.86
CA THR A 107 -24.68 1.89 18.84
C THR A 107 -24.57 0.94 17.65
N LYS A 108 -24.68 -0.37 17.86
CA LYS A 108 -24.71 -1.34 16.75
C LYS A 108 -25.94 -1.20 15.87
N ALA A 109 -27.12 -0.99 16.47
CA ALA A 109 -28.36 -0.75 15.72
C ALA A 109 -28.25 0.54 14.91
N PHE A 110 -27.76 1.62 15.53
CA PHE A 110 -27.58 2.92 14.86
C PHE A 110 -26.60 2.85 13.68
N ILE A 111 -25.41 2.28 13.87
CA ILE A 111 -24.43 2.09 12.78
C ILE A 111 -25.05 1.26 11.64
N LYS A 112 -25.86 0.26 11.97
CA LYS A 112 -26.55 -0.57 10.98
C LYS A 112 -27.64 0.21 10.24
N LEU A 113 -28.41 1.04 10.94
CA LEU A 113 -29.41 1.95 10.37
C LEU A 113 -28.74 2.95 9.42
N ILE A 114 -27.70 3.69 9.85
CA ILE A 114 -26.96 4.63 9.00
C ILE A 114 -26.38 3.94 7.75
N LYS A 115 -25.80 2.75 7.92
CA LYS A 115 -25.33 1.95 6.78
C LYS A 115 -26.48 1.56 5.85
N HIS A 116 -27.62 1.17 6.39
CA HIS A 116 -28.81 0.82 5.60
C HIS A 116 -29.34 2.03 4.84
N ILE A 117 -29.47 3.19 5.48
CA ILE A 117 -29.84 4.46 4.84
C ILE A 117 -28.90 4.76 3.68
N ARG A 118 -27.59 4.80 3.93
CA ARG A 118 -26.59 5.12 2.91
C ARG A 118 -26.59 4.16 1.71
N LEU A 119 -26.92 2.88 1.91
CA LEU A 119 -26.98 1.92 0.82
C LEU A 119 -28.23 2.13 -0.06
N ASN A 120 -29.35 2.51 0.54
CA ASN A 120 -30.65 2.57 -0.14
C ASN A 120 -31.08 3.98 -0.55
N ILE A 121 -30.50 5.03 0.02
CA ILE A 121 -30.80 6.42 -0.34
C ILE A 121 -30.43 6.68 -1.82
N GLN A 122 -31.37 7.29 -2.54
CA GLN A 122 -31.22 7.73 -3.93
C GLN A 122 -31.40 9.25 -4.09
N ASP A 123 -32.09 9.88 -3.14
CA ASP A 123 -32.25 11.33 -3.07
C ASP A 123 -30.91 11.99 -2.71
N GLU A 124 -30.36 12.73 -3.68
CA GLU A 124 -29.05 13.38 -3.58
C GLU A 124 -29.06 14.50 -2.53
N VAL A 125 -30.14 15.26 -2.41
CA VAL A 125 -30.28 16.37 -1.44
C VAL A 125 -30.30 15.82 -0.02
N ARG A 126 -31.05 14.74 0.22
CA ARG A 126 -31.04 14.08 1.54
C ARG A 126 -29.68 13.47 1.86
N ALA A 127 -28.98 12.90 0.88
CA ALA A 127 -27.61 12.41 1.08
C ALA A 127 -26.63 13.54 1.44
N GLU A 128 -26.79 14.72 0.84
CA GLU A 128 -26.04 15.94 1.15
C GLU A 128 -26.34 16.45 2.56
N GLN A 129 -27.59 16.40 3.02
CA GLN A 129 -27.95 16.73 4.41
C GLN A 129 -27.26 15.81 5.41
N PHE A 130 -27.22 14.49 5.14
CA PHE A 130 -26.43 13.56 5.96
C PHE A 130 -24.95 13.91 5.92
N TYR A 131 -24.38 14.21 4.75
CA TYR A 131 -22.99 14.64 4.63
C TYR A 131 -22.69 15.88 5.50
N LEU A 132 -23.56 16.88 5.48
CA LEU A 132 -23.38 18.14 6.22
C LEU A 132 -23.52 17.96 7.74
N HIS A 133 -24.25 16.93 8.18
CA HIS A 133 -24.40 16.60 9.60
C HIS A 133 -23.19 15.85 10.18
N GLU A 134 -22.36 15.21 9.35
CA GLU A 134 -21.20 14.45 9.81
C GLU A 134 -20.08 15.38 10.32
N LYS A 135 -19.67 15.19 11.58
CA LYS A 135 -18.60 15.99 12.20
C LYS A 135 -17.20 15.59 11.72
N LYS A 136 -17.02 14.33 11.29
CA LYS A 136 -15.75 13.75 10.86
C LYS A 136 -15.69 13.62 9.35
N ASP A 137 -14.60 14.10 8.76
CA ASP A 137 -14.42 14.09 7.30
C ASP A 137 -14.43 12.66 6.72
N THR A 138 -13.87 11.70 7.45
CA THR A 138 -13.87 10.27 7.05
C THR A 138 -15.26 9.61 7.03
N ASP A 139 -16.21 10.11 7.83
CA ASP A 139 -17.59 9.64 7.82
C ASP A 139 -18.40 10.37 6.74
N ALA A 140 -18.22 11.70 6.62
CA ALA A 140 -18.78 12.53 5.55
C ALA A 140 -18.43 11.97 4.15
N LEU A 141 -17.16 11.63 3.90
CA LEU A 141 -16.67 11.05 2.64
C LEU A 141 -17.47 9.82 2.19
N ARG A 142 -18.07 9.06 3.10
CA ARG A 142 -18.85 7.86 2.76
C ARG A 142 -20.15 8.19 2.04
N TRP A 143 -20.67 9.40 2.23
CA TRP A 143 -21.91 9.89 1.63
C TRP A 143 -21.72 10.44 0.22
N LEU A 144 -20.53 10.97 -0.12
CA LEU A 144 -20.26 11.60 -1.42
C LEU A 144 -20.70 10.76 -2.64
N PRO A 145 -20.52 9.42 -2.71
CA PRO A 145 -21.00 8.64 -3.86
C PRO A 145 -22.52 8.66 -4.08
N LYS A 146 -23.30 9.23 -3.15
CA LYS A 146 -24.75 9.38 -3.19
C LYS A 146 -25.21 10.84 -3.34
N CYS A 147 -24.30 11.81 -3.35
CA CYS A 147 -24.60 13.23 -3.57
C CYS A 147 -24.61 13.58 -5.07
N SER A 148 -25.04 14.79 -5.38
CA SER A 148 -25.01 15.34 -6.74
C SER A 148 -23.57 15.57 -7.23
N ALA A 149 -23.36 15.54 -8.53
CA ALA A 149 -22.03 15.74 -9.13
C ALA A 149 -21.42 17.09 -8.75
N SER A 150 -22.21 18.17 -8.79
CA SER A 150 -21.78 19.53 -8.41
C SER A 150 -21.35 19.60 -6.94
N PHE A 151 -22.08 18.94 -6.04
CA PHE A 151 -21.73 18.90 -4.63
C PHE A 151 -20.42 18.13 -4.39
N ILE A 152 -20.23 16.99 -5.06
CA ILE A 152 -18.98 16.21 -4.96
C ILE A 152 -17.80 17.06 -5.44
N GLU A 153 -17.92 17.71 -6.60
CA GLU A 153 -16.89 18.58 -7.17
C GLU A 153 -16.50 19.70 -6.18
N ALA A 154 -17.47 20.32 -5.51
CA ALA A 154 -17.22 21.39 -4.55
C ALA A 154 -16.61 20.95 -3.21
N LYS A 155 -16.69 19.66 -2.86
CA LYS A 155 -16.29 19.15 -1.54
C LYS A 155 -15.11 18.19 -1.55
N ILE A 156 -14.75 17.62 -2.71
CA ILE A 156 -13.77 16.53 -2.80
C ILE A 156 -12.38 16.93 -2.32
N GLU A 157 -11.94 18.18 -2.54
CA GLU A 157 -10.60 18.65 -2.18
C GLU A 157 -10.30 18.44 -0.69
N LYS A 158 -11.30 18.65 0.18
CA LYS A 158 -11.20 18.46 1.62
C LYS A 158 -10.91 17.00 2.02
N HIS A 159 -11.16 16.04 1.15
CA HIS A 159 -11.12 14.61 1.46
C HIS A 159 -9.96 13.85 0.82
N ILE A 160 -9.15 14.51 -0.02
CA ILE A 160 -8.13 13.84 -0.85
C ILE A 160 -7.19 12.98 0.00
N ASP A 161 -6.68 13.53 1.10
CA ASP A 161 -5.71 12.84 1.98
C ASP A 161 -6.26 11.57 2.64
N ASN A 162 -7.59 11.51 2.84
CA ASN A 162 -8.27 10.41 3.51
C ASN A 162 -8.96 9.45 2.53
N MET A 163 -8.86 9.71 1.22
CA MET A 163 -9.64 9.00 0.22
C MET A 163 -9.02 7.64 -0.13
N LYS A 164 -9.88 6.61 -0.17
CA LYS A 164 -9.50 5.29 -0.67
C LYS A 164 -9.72 5.21 -2.18
N VAL A 165 -8.81 4.51 -2.88
CA VAL A 165 -8.87 4.23 -4.33
C VAL A 165 -10.25 3.70 -4.79
N ARG A 166 -10.89 2.84 -4.00
CA ARG A 166 -12.23 2.32 -4.34
C ARG A 166 -13.32 3.41 -4.27
N THR A 167 -13.21 4.35 -3.34
CA THR A 167 -14.12 5.50 -3.24
C THR A 167 -13.89 6.42 -4.43
N PHE A 168 -12.64 6.77 -4.71
CA PHE A 168 -12.25 7.57 -5.87
C PHE A 168 -12.83 7.02 -7.18
N LYS A 169 -12.70 5.71 -7.43
CA LYS A 169 -13.28 5.08 -8.62
C LYS A 169 -14.78 5.36 -8.75
N ARG A 170 -15.53 5.19 -7.66
CA ARG A 170 -16.99 5.41 -7.65
C ARG A 170 -17.37 6.87 -7.85
N LEU A 171 -16.54 7.81 -7.41
CA LEU A 171 -16.73 9.24 -7.66
C LEU A 171 -16.44 9.59 -9.13
N CYS A 172 -15.40 9.01 -9.72
CA CYS A 172 -15.14 9.13 -11.16
C CYS A 172 -16.26 8.52 -12.01
N GLU A 173 -16.87 7.41 -11.57
CA GLU A 173 -18.06 6.83 -12.21
C GLU A 173 -19.29 7.76 -12.16
N LYS A 174 -19.32 8.72 -11.22
CA LYS A 174 -20.37 9.74 -11.08
C LYS A 174 -20.07 11.00 -11.89
N THR A 175 -18.85 11.51 -11.84
CA THR A 175 -18.38 12.66 -12.63
C THR A 175 -16.89 12.54 -12.94
N ASN A 176 -16.55 12.66 -14.23
CA ASN A 176 -15.17 12.53 -14.70
C ASN A 176 -14.27 13.69 -14.24
N LYS A 177 -14.83 14.83 -13.84
CA LYS A 177 -14.05 15.98 -13.35
C LYS A 177 -13.27 15.67 -12.07
N ILE A 178 -13.74 14.70 -11.28
CA ILE A 178 -13.03 14.23 -10.08
C ILE A 178 -11.65 13.67 -10.43
N PHE A 179 -11.50 13.07 -11.62
CA PHE A 179 -10.20 12.61 -12.08
C PHE A 179 -9.19 13.76 -12.13
N GLU A 180 -9.58 14.89 -12.72
CA GLU A 180 -8.74 16.08 -12.86
C GLU A 180 -8.46 16.75 -11.51
N ILE A 181 -9.50 17.05 -10.73
CA ILE A 181 -9.36 17.72 -9.42
C ILE A 181 -8.42 16.96 -8.49
N VAL A 182 -8.59 15.63 -8.41
CA VAL A 182 -7.79 14.80 -7.52
C VAL A 182 -6.35 14.70 -8.01
N LEU A 183 -6.12 14.48 -9.30
CA LEU A 183 -4.76 14.38 -9.82
C LEU A 183 -4.00 15.71 -9.66
N ASP A 184 -4.64 16.85 -9.91
CA ASP A 184 -4.03 18.17 -9.76
C ASP A 184 -3.50 18.42 -8.33
N LYS A 185 -4.21 17.92 -7.31
CA LYS A 185 -3.87 18.13 -5.90
C LYS A 185 -3.07 16.98 -5.26
N THR A 186 -2.90 15.86 -5.95
CA THR A 186 -2.18 14.69 -5.42
C THR A 186 -0.69 14.76 -5.76
N CYS A 187 0.17 14.32 -4.84
CA CYS A 187 1.61 14.21 -5.08
C CYS A 187 1.92 13.22 -6.23
N TYR A 188 3.04 13.44 -6.92
CA TYR A 188 3.35 12.72 -8.17
C TYR A 188 3.39 11.18 -8.03
N TYR A 189 3.79 10.65 -6.88
CA TYR A 189 3.85 9.19 -6.64
C TYR A 189 2.47 8.52 -6.61
N GLU A 190 1.44 9.18 -6.07
CA GLU A 190 0.09 8.60 -5.95
C GLU A 190 -0.74 8.81 -7.24
N ARG A 191 -0.35 9.74 -8.12
CA ARG A 191 -1.06 10.03 -9.39
C ARG A 191 -1.19 8.79 -10.27
N ALA A 192 -0.11 8.05 -10.51
CA ALA A 192 -0.13 6.85 -11.35
C ALA A 192 -1.13 5.80 -10.83
N ARG A 193 -1.23 5.64 -9.51
CA ARG A 193 -2.16 4.71 -8.87
C ARG A 193 -3.60 5.11 -9.10
N TYR A 194 -3.94 6.39 -8.93
CA TYR A 194 -5.28 6.91 -9.21
C TYR A 194 -5.62 6.82 -10.70
N ALA A 195 -4.68 7.20 -11.58
CA ALA A 195 -4.83 7.07 -13.04
C ALA A 195 -5.06 5.61 -13.48
N GLN A 196 -4.34 4.65 -12.89
CA GLN A 196 -4.51 3.22 -13.18
C GLN A 196 -5.94 2.74 -12.89
N VAL A 197 -6.55 3.25 -11.82
CA VAL A 197 -7.93 2.87 -11.43
C VAL A 197 -8.96 3.60 -12.26
N ALA A 198 -8.64 4.79 -12.75
CA ALA A 198 -9.47 5.60 -13.63
C ALA A 198 -9.36 5.20 -15.12
N MET A 199 -8.58 4.19 -15.50
CA MET A 199 -8.44 3.76 -16.91
C MET A 199 -9.76 3.44 -17.64
N PHE A 200 -10.85 3.17 -16.91
CA PHE A 200 -12.16 3.00 -17.54
C PHE A 200 -12.64 4.28 -18.24
N LEU A 201 -12.15 5.45 -17.84
CA LEU A 201 -12.43 6.76 -18.46
C LEU A 201 -11.89 6.85 -19.89
N LEU A 202 -10.89 6.05 -20.27
CA LEU A 202 -10.44 5.94 -21.67
C LEU A 202 -11.59 5.54 -22.61
N LYS A 203 -12.61 4.84 -22.11
CA LYS A 203 -13.80 4.49 -22.92
C LYS A 203 -14.75 5.65 -23.10
N VAL A 204 -14.69 6.65 -22.22
CA VAL A 204 -15.52 7.85 -22.29
C VAL A 204 -14.85 8.87 -23.21
N ASP A 205 -13.63 9.28 -22.87
CA ASP A 205 -12.87 10.27 -23.61
C ASP A 205 -11.37 9.96 -23.47
N VAL A 206 -10.74 9.59 -24.59
CA VAL A 206 -9.31 9.23 -24.61
C VAL A 206 -8.46 10.49 -24.46
N ASP A 207 -8.73 11.53 -25.24
CA ASP A 207 -7.89 12.72 -25.27
C ASP A 207 -7.93 13.45 -23.94
N LYS A 208 -9.12 13.60 -23.33
CA LYS A 208 -9.22 14.19 -21.99
C LYS A 208 -8.49 13.39 -20.93
N PHE A 209 -8.53 12.05 -20.99
CA PHE A 209 -7.75 11.23 -20.06
C PHE A 209 -6.25 11.46 -20.26
N LEU A 210 -5.80 11.49 -21.51
CA LEU A 210 -4.40 11.75 -21.85
C LEU A 210 -3.98 13.17 -21.43
N ASP A 211 -4.81 14.20 -21.61
CA ASP A 211 -4.53 15.58 -21.18
C ASP A 211 -4.22 15.65 -19.69
N VAL A 212 -5.04 15.00 -18.86
CA VAL A 212 -4.85 15.02 -17.40
C VAL A 212 -3.58 14.27 -16.99
N VAL A 213 -3.30 13.09 -17.55
CA VAL A 213 -2.05 12.36 -17.20
C VAL A 213 -0.82 12.99 -17.82
N GLU A 214 -0.97 13.80 -18.88
CA GLU A 214 0.12 14.49 -19.54
C GLU A 214 0.48 15.85 -18.91
N LYS A 215 -0.38 16.42 -18.06
CA LYS A 215 -0.26 17.78 -17.49
C LYS A 215 1.01 18.04 -16.66
N ASP A 216 1.61 16.99 -16.10
CA ASP A 216 2.81 17.07 -15.25
C ASP A 216 4.08 16.66 -16.02
N ARG A 217 5.24 17.22 -15.67
CA ARG A 217 6.55 16.79 -16.19
C ARG A 217 7.02 15.47 -15.57
N SER A 218 6.38 15.00 -14.49
CA SER A 218 6.71 13.72 -13.89
C SER A 218 6.38 12.55 -14.83
N ASN A 219 7.33 11.61 -14.99
CA ASN A 219 7.27 10.48 -15.94
C ASN A 219 6.25 9.38 -15.62
N TYR A 220 5.27 9.66 -14.77
CA TYR A 220 4.40 8.67 -14.13
C TYR A 220 3.07 8.49 -14.88
N ILE A 221 3.15 7.98 -16.11
CA ILE A 221 1.99 7.49 -16.87
C ILE A 221 1.57 6.09 -16.35
N PRO A 222 0.26 5.78 -16.22
CA PRO A 222 -0.19 4.44 -15.82
C PRO A 222 0.15 3.37 -16.87
N LYS A 223 0.31 2.12 -16.43
CA LYS A 223 0.57 0.99 -17.33
C LYS A 223 -0.70 0.59 -18.08
N PHE A 224 -0.65 0.74 -19.40
CA PHE A 224 -1.70 0.34 -20.33
C PHE A 224 -1.50 -1.11 -20.77
N ASN A 225 -2.55 -1.92 -20.60
CA ASN A 225 -2.58 -3.27 -21.16
C ASN A 225 -2.84 -3.24 -22.68
N ASP A 226 -2.81 -4.41 -23.30
CA ASP A 226 -3.09 -4.62 -24.72
C ASP A 226 -4.39 -3.93 -25.21
N LYS A 227 -5.48 -4.03 -24.43
CA LYS A 227 -6.77 -3.42 -24.75
C LYS A 227 -6.76 -1.89 -24.64
N ALA A 228 -6.15 -1.34 -23.60
CA ALA A 228 -6.03 0.10 -23.41
C ALA A 228 -5.13 0.73 -24.47
N THR A 229 -3.97 0.12 -24.76
CA THR A 229 -3.08 0.55 -25.84
C THR A 229 -3.80 0.50 -27.19
N ALA A 230 -4.57 -0.56 -27.49
CA ALA A 230 -5.34 -0.62 -28.72
C ALA A 230 -6.40 0.48 -28.82
N LEU A 231 -7.06 0.83 -27.71
CA LEU A 231 -8.07 1.90 -27.68
C LEU A 231 -7.42 3.26 -27.94
N ILE A 232 -6.29 3.54 -27.28
CA ILE A 232 -5.54 4.78 -27.44
C ILE A 232 -5.02 4.92 -28.88
N MET A 233 -4.37 3.87 -29.42
CA MET A 233 -3.83 3.92 -30.78
C MET A 233 -4.90 4.02 -31.87
N LYS A 234 -6.15 3.63 -31.60
CA LYS A 234 -7.28 3.84 -32.52
C LYS A 234 -7.76 5.28 -32.56
N LYS A 235 -7.71 6.00 -31.43
CA LYS A 235 -8.22 7.38 -31.33
C LYS A 235 -7.15 8.43 -31.52
N SER A 236 -5.98 8.26 -30.88
CA SER A 236 -4.93 9.28 -30.80
C SER A 236 -3.54 8.70 -31.15
N PRO A 237 -3.37 8.01 -32.30
CA PRO A 237 -2.10 7.35 -32.65
C PRO A 237 -0.94 8.35 -32.77
N LYS A 238 -1.16 9.48 -33.45
CA LYS A 238 -0.13 10.50 -33.68
C LYS A 238 0.42 11.05 -32.37
N ARG A 239 -0.47 11.37 -31.41
CA ARG A 239 -0.10 11.86 -30.07
C ARG A 239 0.86 10.90 -29.33
N VAL A 240 0.60 9.59 -29.40
CA VAL A 240 1.46 8.58 -28.75
C VAL A 240 2.76 8.35 -29.52
N ILE A 241 2.73 8.40 -30.85
CA ILE A 241 3.93 8.24 -31.70
C ILE A 241 4.88 9.44 -31.49
N ASP A 242 4.36 10.66 -31.53
CA ASP A 242 5.14 11.89 -31.39
C ASP A 242 5.79 11.97 -29.99
N LYS A 243 5.08 11.51 -28.96
CA LYS A 243 5.52 11.46 -27.55
C LYS A 243 5.95 10.07 -27.08
N PHE A 244 6.45 9.21 -27.98
CA PHE A 244 6.70 7.80 -27.67
C PHE A 244 7.63 7.58 -26.46
N ASP A 245 8.67 8.40 -26.33
CA ASP A 245 9.61 8.41 -25.21
C ASP A 245 8.93 8.47 -23.82
N ARG A 246 7.83 9.23 -23.73
CA ARG A 246 7.00 9.32 -22.52
C ARG A 246 6.16 8.07 -22.27
N TYR A 247 5.73 7.41 -23.34
CA TYR A 247 4.83 6.26 -23.31
C TYR A 247 5.53 4.90 -23.32
N ALA A 248 6.82 4.83 -23.67
CA ALA A 248 7.55 3.60 -24.00
C ALA A 248 7.50 2.54 -22.89
N THR A 249 7.50 2.96 -21.62
CA THR A 249 7.43 2.08 -20.44
C THR A 249 6.00 1.76 -20.00
N SER A 250 5.01 2.47 -20.57
CA SER A 250 3.61 2.44 -20.15
C SER A 250 2.72 1.70 -21.14
N ILE A 251 3.02 1.72 -22.43
CA ILE A 251 2.19 1.04 -23.45
C ILE A 251 2.58 -0.42 -23.67
N HIS A 252 1.61 -1.21 -24.14
CA HIS A 252 1.87 -2.57 -24.57
C HIS A 252 2.55 -2.60 -25.95
N ILE A 253 3.89 -2.66 -25.96
CA ILE A 253 4.72 -2.64 -27.18
C ILE A 253 4.28 -3.62 -28.29
N PRO A 254 3.93 -4.88 -28.02
CA PRO A 254 3.44 -5.79 -29.06
C PRO A 254 2.15 -5.33 -29.74
N THR A 255 1.30 -4.58 -29.03
CA THR A 255 0.10 -3.98 -29.62
C THR A 255 0.46 -2.73 -30.39
N PHE A 256 1.27 -1.84 -29.81
CA PHE A 256 1.70 -0.59 -30.44
C PHE A 256 2.34 -0.81 -31.82
N SER A 257 3.30 -1.75 -31.91
CA SER A 257 4.00 -2.07 -33.17
C SER A 257 3.09 -2.53 -34.32
N ARG A 258 1.84 -2.95 -34.05
CA ARG A 258 0.87 -3.32 -35.09
C ARG A 258 0.21 -2.11 -35.76
N TYR A 259 0.26 -0.94 -35.12
CA TYR A 259 -0.31 0.30 -35.64
C TYR A 259 0.67 1.13 -36.47
N LEU A 260 1.95 0.72 -36.54
CA LEU A 260 2.91 1.26 -37.49
C LEU A 260 2.82 0.51 -38.82
N LYS A 261 2.92 1.23 -39.93
CA LYS A 261 3.05 0.62 -41.26
C LYS A 261 4.45 0.04 -41.44
N THR A 262 4.59 -0.89 -42.37
CA THR A 262 5.86 -1.63 -42.59
C THR A 262 7.01 -0.71 -43.01
N ASP A 263 6.72 0.28 -43.84
CA ASP A 263 7.64 1.33 -44.30
C ASP A 263 8.02 2.33 -43.19
N GLU A 264 7.18 2.48 -42.16
CA GLU A 264 7.43 3.39 -41.02
C GLU A 264 8.32 2.76 -39.93
N ILE A 265 8.56 1.44 -39.96
CA ILE A 265 9.27 0.73 -38.89
C ILE A 265 10.74 1.17 -38.76
N LYS A 266 11.51 1.15 -39.86
CA LYS A 266 12.94 1.54 -39.82
C LYS A 266 13.07 3.03 -39.44
N PRO A 267 12.34 3.97 -40.10
CA PRO A 267 12.35 5.38 -39.70
C PRO A 267 12.00 5.61 -38.23
N PHE A 268 11.00 4.89 -37.71
CA PHE A 268 10.62 4.99 -36.30
C PHE A 268 11.76 4.53 -35.37
N LEU A 269 12.34 3.36 -35.61
CA LEU A 269 13.45 2.85 -34.80
C LEU A 269 14.66 3.79 -34.83
N TYR A 270 15.00 4.32 -36.01
CA TYR A 270 16.07 5.30 -36.18
C TYR A 270 15.79 6.61 -35.44
N ALA A 271 14.56 7.13 -35.53
CA ALA A 271 14.17 8.33 -34.82
C ALA A 271 14.26 8.17 -33.29
N GLN A 272 13.79 7.04 -32.75
CA GLN A 272 13.93 6.76 -31.32
C GLN A 272 15.40 6.53 -30.93
N ALA A 273 16.20 5.96 -31.82
CA ALA A 273 17.61 5.73 -31.58
C ALA A 273 18.42 7.02 -31.51
N LYS A 274 18.10 7.98 -32.39
CA LYS A 274 18.66 9.34 -32.34
C LYS A 274 18.29 10.03 -31.03
N LYS A 275 17.02 9.93 -30.61
CA LYS A 275 16.54 10.47 -29.33
C LYS A 275 17.31 9.88 -28.13
N ASP A 276 17.50 8.56 -28.06
CA ASP A 276 18.20 7.92 -26.92
C ASP A 276 19.73 8.14 -26.92
N ASN A 277 20.34 8.31 -28.11
CA ASN A 277 21.76 8.69 -28.24
C ASN A 277 22.03 10.16 -27.91
N ASP A 278 21.01 11.01 -27.91
CA ASP A 278 21.17 12.40 -27.51
C ASP A 278 21.44 12.42 -26.01
N LYS A 279 22.69 12.76 -25.64
CA LYS A 279 23.12 12.88 -24.24
C LYS A 279 22.32 13.93 -23.48
N ASN A 280 21.60 14.78 -24.20
CA ASN A 280 20.77 15.81 -23.63
C ASN A 280 19.31 15.37 -23.43
N PHE A 281 19.00 14.10 -23.68
CA PHE A 281 17.62 13.60 -23.68
C PHE A 281 17.15 13.25 -22.26
N GLU A 282 16.14 13.99 -21.82
CA GLU A 282 15.61 14.05 -20.45
C GLU A 282 14.97 12.73 -19.93
N TYR A 283 14.73 11.74 -20.80
CA TYR A 283 13.90 10.57 -20.48
C TYR A 283 14.70 9.26 -20.38
N TYR A 284 14.97 8.81 -19.15
CA TYR A 284 15.51 7.46 -18.83
C TYR A 284 14.64 6.28 -19.32
N ASN A 285 13.47 6.54 -19.91
CA ASN A 285 12.46 5.55 -20.30
C ASN A 285 12.84 4.72 -21.54
N LEU A 286 13.60 5.27 -22.49
CA LEU A 286 13.98 4.58 -23.73
C LEU A 286 15.12 3.56 -23.55
N ARG A 287 15.91 3.63 -22.47
CA ARG A 287 17.02 2.70 -22.21
C ARG A 287 16.60 1.22 -22.17
N ASN A 288 15.35 0.93 -21.79
CA ASN A 288 14.79 -0.43 -21.78
C ASN A 288 14.11 -0.83 -23.11
N PHE A 289 13.87 0.14 -24.00
CA PHE A 289 13.23 -0.07 -25.29
C PHE A 289 14.16 -0.82 -26.27
N PHE A 290 15.46 -0.54 -26.27
CA PHE A 290 16.43 -1.11 -27.21
C PHE A 290 16.98 -2.51 -26.84
N ARG A 291 16.16 -3.31 -26.16
CA ARG A 291 16.45 -4.73 -25.86
C ARG A 291 15.79 -5.64 -26.89
N TYR A 292 16.38 -6.81 -27.15
CA TYR A 292 15.79 -7.84 -28.03
C TYR A 292 14.31 -8.08 -27.74
N ASP A 293 13.93 -8.19 -26.46
CA ASP A 293 12.56 -8.51 -26.06
C ASP A 293 11.52 -7.46 -26.44
N THR A 294 11.96 -6.26 -26.80
CA THR A 294 11.09 -5.15 -27.22
C THR A 294 11.23 -4.91 -28.72
N VAL A 295 12.45 -4.73 -29.22
CA VAL A 295 12.75 -4.41 -30.62
C VAL A 295 12.29 -5.53 -31.57
N LYS A 296 12.30 -6.80 -31.13
CA LYS A 296 11.86 -7.94 -31.96
C LYS A 296 10.44 -7.78 -32.51
N TYR A 297 9.56 -7.07 -31.81
CA TYR A 297 8.18 -6.86 -32.27
C TYR A 297 8.11 -5.92 -33.47
N PHE A 298 9.02 -4.96 -33.57
CA PHE A 298 9.13 -4.05 -34.71
C PHE A 298 9.77 -4.74 -35.90
N ILE A 299 10.87 -5.46 -35.70
CA ILE A 299 11.56 -6.17 -36.80
C ILE A 299 10.65 -7.21 -37.45
N LYS A 300 9.82 -7.92 -36.67
CA LYS A 300 8.83 -8.86 -37.19
C LYS A 300 7.77 -8.23 -38.12
N ARG A 301 7.68 -6.90 -38.18
CA ARG A 301 6.77 -6.15 -39.07
C ARG A 301 7.41 -5.77 -40.40
N LEU A 302 8.73 -5.90 -40.54
CA LEU A 302 9.43 -5.76 -41.82
C LEU A 302 9.10 -6.95 -42.75
N PRO A 303 9.24 -6.79 -44.08
CA PRO A 303 9.09 -7.89 -45.03
C PRO A 303 10.00 -9.06 -44.65
N LYS A 304 9.51 -10.30 -44.75
CA LYS A 304 10.19 -11.49 -44.20
C LYS A 304 11.61 -11.69 -44.77
N ASN A 305 11.81 -11.35 -46.04
CA ASN A 305 13.09 -11.36 -46.74
C ASN A 305 14.07 -10.28 -46.27
N GLU A 306 13.59 -9.19 -45.67
CA GLU A 306 14.42 -8.09 -45.18
C GLU A 306 14.78 -8.20 -43.69
N GLN A 307 14.06 -9.03 -42.91
CA GLN A 307 14.24 -9.10 -41.46
C GLN A 307 15.66 -9.50 -41.07
N PHE A 308 16.19 -10.57 -41.67
CA PHE A 308 17.53 -11.04 -41.38
C PHE A 308 18.60 -10.10 -41.93
N GLU A 309 18.45 -9.65 -43.18
CA GLU A 309 19.35 -8.66 -43.80
C GLU A 309 19.50 -7.41 -42.94
N PHE A 310 18.39 -6.87 -42.43
CA PHE A 310 18.41 -5.71 -41.54
C PHE A 310 19.20 -5.96 -40.26
N VAL A 311 18.90 -7.04 -39.52
CA VAL A 311 19.64 -7.32 -38.28
C VAL A 311 21.08 -7.72 -38.52
N LYS A 312 21.37 -8.33 -39.67
CA LYS A 312 22.72 -8.74 -40.08
C LYS A 312 23.60 -7.51 -40.26
N LYS A 313 23.15 -6.56 -41.08
CA LYS A 313 23.87 -5.31 -41.32
C LYS A 313 24.07 -4.47 -40.06
N VAL A 314 23.01 -4.30 -39.26
CA VAL A 314 23.02 -3.37 -38.11
C VAL A 314 23.65 -3.99 -36.85
N PHE A 315 23.28 -5.22 -36.48
CA PHE A 315 23.60 -5.78 -35.16
C PHE A 315 24.61 -6.93 -35.16
N ILE A 316 24.80 -7.63 -36.29
CA ILE A 316 25.67 -8.82 -36.39
C ILE A 316 27.02 -8.46 -36.99
N ASP A 317 27.02 -8.03 -38.25
CA ASP A 317 28.21 -7.68 -39.02
C ASP A 317 28.69 -6.27 -38.67
N LYS A 318 27.76 -5.44 -38.18
CA LYS A 318 28.03 -4.09 -37.70
C LYS A 318 28.75 -3.28 -38.78
N GLU A 319 28.26 -3.33 -40.02
CA GLU A 319 28.93 -2.80 -41.23
C GLU A 319 29.39 -1.34 -41.11
N ILE A 320 28.77 -0.58 -40.20
CA ILE A 320 28.95 0.87 -40.03
C ILE A 320 29.46 1.19 -38.61
N ALA A 321 29.89 0.19 -37.83
CA ALA A 321 30.38 0.42 -36.46
C ALA A 321 31.77 1.07 -36.41
N GLU A 322 32.64 0.74 -37.38
CA GLU A 322 33.99 1.32 -37.51
C GLU A 322 34.05 2.51 -38.47
N ALA A 323 32.91 2.84 -39.10
CA ALA A 323 32.83 4.01 -39.96
C ALA A 323 33.02 5.28 -39.12
N ASP A 324 33.93 6.13 -39.58
CA ASP A 324 34.19 7.46 -39.05
C ASP A 324 32.89 8.28 -39.11
N GLU A 325 32.36 8.64 -37.94
CA GLU A 325 31.09 9.34 -37.82
C GLU A 325 31.13 10.70 -38.53
N GLU A 326 32.30 11.35 -38.56
CA GLU A 326 32.50 12.64 -39.24
C GLU A 326 32.40 12.52 -40.76
N LYS A 327 32.55 11.30 -41.31
CA LYS A 327 32.41 11.01 -42.74
C LYS A 327 31.01 10.54 -43.14
N LEU A 328 30.14 10.23 -42.17
CA LEU A 328 28.76 9.84 -42.42
C LEU A 328 27.86 11.08 -42.42
N ALA A 329 27.29 11.42 -43.58
CA ALA A 329 26.37 12.55 -43.67
C ALA A 329 25.12 12.30 -42.80
N ALA A 330 24.85 13.24 -41.88
CA ALA A 330 23.64 13.22 -41.06
C ALA A 330 22.39 13.22 -41.95
N GLY A 331 21.43 12.35 -41.62
CA GLY A 331 20.21 12.16 -42.43
C GLY A 331 20.30 11.05 -43.49
N THR A 332 21.45 10.39 -43.62
CA THR A 332 21.57 9.14 -44.41
C THR A 332 21.14 7.92 -43.59
N GLU A 333 20.68 6.87 -44.28
CA GLU A 333 20.34 5.58 -43.62
C GLU A 333 21.56 4.98 -42.90
N GLN A 334 22.77 5.20 -43.42
CA GLN A 334 24.01 4.71 -42.82
C GLN A 334 24.29 5.35 -41.45
N TYR A 335 24.13 6.68 -41.35
CA TYR A 335 24.23 7.40 -40.07
C TYR A 335 23.21 6.89 -39.05
N ASP A 336 21.97 6.68 -39.49
CA ASP A 336 20.84 6.23 -38.66
C ASP A 336 21.03 4.80 -38.15
N MET A 337 21.54 3.91 -38.99
CA MET A 337 21.92 2.54 -38.63
C MET A 337 23.01 2.52 -37.55
N ARG A 338 24.03 3.37 -37.67
CA ARG A 338 25.10 3.48 -36.66
C ARG A 338 24.55 3.89 -35.30
N LYS A 339 23.63 4.88 -35.26
CA LYS A 339 22.97 5.32 -34.02
C LYS A 339 22.15 4.19 -33.38
N LEU A 340 21.38 3.45 -34.16
CA LEU A 340 20.61 2.30 -33.66
C LEU A 340 21.50 1.18 -33.13
N TYR A 341 22.64 0.92 -33.77
CA TYR A 341 23.61 -0.07 -33.29
C TYR A 341 24.18 0.28 -31.91
N ILE A 342 24.60 1.53 -31.69
CA ILE A 342 25.28 1.98 -30.46
C ILE A 342 24.45 1.74 -29.19
N ILE A 343 23.15 1.99 -29.26
CA ILE A 343 22.24 1.90 -28.09
C ILE A 343 21.75 0.49 -27.80
N VAL A 344 21.79 -0.41 -28.79
CA VAL A 344 21.33 -1.79 -28.64
C VAL A 344 22.39 -2.59 -27.90
N ARG A 345 22.17 -2.81 -26.60
CA ARG A 345 23.07 -3.62 -25.74
C ARG A 345 22.88 -5.13 -25.84
N THR A 346 22.14 -5.59 -26.85
CA THR A 346 21.85 -7.03 -27.03
C THR A 346 23.05 -7.69 -27.73
N PRO A 347 23.64 -8.78 -27.17
CA PRO A 347 24.71 -9.51 -27.83
C PRO A 347 24.37 -9.91 -29.28
N SER A 348 25.33 -9.74 -30.20
CA SER A 348 25.14 -9.95 -31.64
C SER A 348 24.58 -11.32 -31.98
N TYR A 349 25.02 -12.37 -31.26
CA TYR A 349 24.56 -13.74 -31.48
C TYR A 349 23.06 -13.93 -31.25
N ILE A 350 22.39 -13.10 -30.44
CA ILE A 350 20.94 -13.21 -30.19
C ILE A 350 20.11 -12.86 -31.43
N TRP A 351 20.63 -11.99 -32.30
CA TRP A 351 19.92 -11.54 -33.50
C TRP A 351 19.83 -12.60 -34.60
N TYR A 352 20.64 -13.66 -34.55
CA TYR A 352 20.51 -14.82 -35.43
C TYR A 352 19.16 -15.55 -35.29
N ARG A 353 18.34 -15.22 -34.29
CA ARG A 353 16.94 -15.68 -34.20
C ARG A 353 16.06 -15.24 -35.38
N PHE A 354 16.52 -14.29 -36.21
CA PHE A 354 15.89 -13.91 -37.48
C PHE A 354 16.46 -14.65 -38.70
N ALA A 355 17.59 -15.34 -38.56
CA ALA A 355 18.21 -16.13 -39.63
C ALA A 355 17.50 -17.49 -39.80
N ASP A 356 17.72 -18.11 -40.96
CA ASP A 356 17.50 -19.55 -41.08
C ASP A 356 18.53 -20.34 -40.26
N PHE A 357 18.22 -21.61 -40.02
CA PHE A 357 19.07 -22.46 -39.20
C PHE A 357 20.43 -22.72 -39.82
N GLU A 358 20.52 -23.01 -41.12
CA GLU A 358 21.78 -23.37 -41.77
C GLU A 358 22.79 -22.24 -41.71
N ARG A 359 22.33 -21.02 -41.97
CA ARG A 359 23.14 -19.81 -41.86
C ARG A 359 23.56 -19.53 -40.42
N ALA A 360 22.62 -19.56 -39.47
CA ALA A 360 22.94 -19.34 -38.06
C ALA A 360 23.91 -20.40 -37.52
N PHE A 361 23.70 -21.67 -37.89
CA PHE A 361 24.52 -22.78 -37.45
C PHE A 361 25.95 -22.61 -37.91
N LYS A 362 26.18 -22.31 -39.20
CA LYS A 362 27.52 -22.01 -39.72
C LYS A 362 28.19 -20.86 -38.93
N ASP A 363 27.56 -19.69 -38.93
CA ASP A 363 28.19 -18.47 -38.42
C ASP A 363 28.39 -18.48 -36.88
N ILE A 364 27.48 -19.11 -36.12
CA ILE A 364 27.62 -19.22 -34.66
C ILE A 364 28.68 -20.27 -34.30
N THR A 365 28.69 -21.43 -34.97
CA THR A 365 29.67 -22.49 -34.63
C THR A 365 31.10 -22.10 -34.99
N GLU A 366 31.31 -21.28 -36.02
CA GLU A 366 32.60 -20.66 -36.33
C GLU A 366 33.08 -19.70 -35.22
N LYS A 367 32.15 -19.03 -34.52
CA LYS A 367 32.46 -18.09 -33.42
C LYS A 367 32.68 -18.75 -32.07
N ILE A 368 32.27 -20.01 -31.89
CA ILE A 368 32.48 -20.75 -30.65
C ILE A 368 33.96 -21.17 -30.58
N SER A 369 34.79 -20.41 -29.85
CA SER A 369 36.19 -20.73 -29.57
C SER A 369 36.35 -21.56 -28.29
N LYS A 370 37.54 -22.15 -28.08
CA LYS A 370 37.87 -22.92 -26.85
C LYS A 370 37.99 -22.04 -25.60
N ASP A 371 38.18 -20.73 -25.77
CA ASP A 371 38.44 -19.77 -24.68
C ASP A 371 37.17 -19.05 -24.19
N LEU A 372 36.01 -19.32 -24.82
CA LEU A 372 34.72 -18.79 -24.35
C LEU A 372 34.28 -19.47 -23.06
N ASP A 373 33.60 -18.71 -22.20
CA ASP A 373 33.00 -19.30 -21.01
C ASP A 373 31.84 -20.26 -21.36
N ASN A 374 31.64 -21.26 -20.51
CA ASN A 374 30.62 -22.29 -20.72
C ASN A 374 29.19 -21.74 -20.75
N TYR A 375 28.94 -20.57 -20.15
CA TYR A 375 27.62 -19.94 -20.13
C TYR A 375 27.28 -19.31 -21.49
N ASP A 376 28.24 -18.65 -22.12
CA ASP A 376 28.11 -18.05 -23.44
C ASP A 376 27.97 -19.11 -24.53
N ILE A 377 28.72 -20.21 -24.45
CA ILE A 377 28.55 -21.37 -25.34
C ILE A 377 27.09 -21.87 -25.30
N VAL A 378 26.56 -22.15 -24.12
CA VAL A 378 25.16 -22.62 -23.97
C VAL A 378 24.15 -21.56 -24.40
N SER A 379 24.46 -20.27 -24.25
CA SER A 379 23.58 -19.18 -24.67
C SER A 379 23.52 -19.01 -26.19
N MET A 380 24.65 -19.14 -26.88
CA MET A 380 24.75 -19.17 -28.34
C MET A 380 24.02 -20.38 -28.92
N LEU A 381 24.22 -21.57 -28.35
CA LEU A 381 23.52 -22.78 -28.75
C LEU A 381 22.00 -22.68 -28.55
N ALA A 382 21.54 -21.98 -27.50
CA ALA A 382 20.12 -21.71 -27.30
C ALA A 382 19.51 -20.79 -28.37
N VAL A 383 20.32 -19.96 -29.04
CA VAL A 383 19.88 -19.23 -30.23
C VAL A 383 19.65 -20.21 -31.38
N LEU A 384 20.60 -21.13 -31.64
CA LEU A 384 20.44 -22.17 -32.67
C LEU A 384 19.20 -23.04 -32.44
N MET A 385 18.87 -23.38 -31.19
CA MET A 385 17.61 -24.06 -30.86
C MET A 385 16.38 -23.27 -31.30
N SER A 386 16.43 -21.93 -31.17
CA SER A 386 15.34 -21.05 -31.57
C SER A 386 15.19 -20.99 -33.09
N CYS A 387 16.30 -21.07 -33.83
CA CYS A 387 16.32 -21.11 -35.30
C CYS A 387 15.89 -22.48 -35.84
N ALA A 388 16.27 -23.57 -35.15
CA ALA A 388 15.86 -24.93 -35.50
C ALA A 388 14.34 -25.14 -35.37
N GLN A 389 13.70 -24.40 -34.46
CA GLN A 389 12.27 -24.54 -34.14
C GLN A 389 11.92 -26.02 -33.85
N ASN A 390 11.00 -26.61 -34.63
CA ASN A 390 10.62 -28.03 -34.54
C ASN A 390 11.11 -28.84 -35.76
N ASN A 391 12.08 -28.35 -36.54
CA ASN A 391 12.66 -29.12 -37.65
C ASN A 391 13.61 -30.18 -37.09
N LEU A 392 13.24 -31.45 -37.22
CA LEU A 392 13.99 -32.58 -36.68
C LEU A 392 15.41 -32.70 -37.24
N GLN A 393 15.63 -32.45 -38.53
CA GLN A 393 16.96 -32.55 -39.13
C GLN A 393 17.92 -31.50 -38.54
N HIS A 394 17.44 -30.27 -38.34
CA HIS A 394 18.20 -29.20 -37.71
C HIS A 394 18.49 -29.48 -36.23
N ILE A 395 17.50 -30.01 -35.51
CA ILE A 395 17.66 -30.45 -34.13
C ILE A 395 18.70 -31.57 -34.03
N GLN A 396 18.63 -32.60 -34.89
CA GLN A 396 19.62 -33.68 -34.97
C GLN A 396 21.02 -33.12 -35.17
N LYS A 397 21.19 -32.21 -36.14
CA LYS A 397 22.47 -31.54 -36.44
C LYS A 397 23.01 -30.75 -35.24
N LEU A 398 22.14 -30.06 -34.50
CA LEU A 398 22.52 -29.30 -33.31
C LEU A 398 22.94 -30.21 -32.13
N ILE A 399 22.20 -31.28 -31.87
CA ILE A 399 22.54 -32.24 -30.80
C ILE A 399 23.85 -32.95 -31.15
N GLN A 400 24.02 -33.38 -32.40
CA GLN A 400 25.25 -34.02 -32.86
C GLN A 400 26.46 -33.11 -32.67
N TYR A 401 26.36 -31.84 -33.07
CA TYR A 401 27.43 -30.86 -32.85
C TYR A 401 27.79 -30.70 -31.38
N TYR A 402 26.79 -30.64 -30.48
CA TYR A 402 27.04 -30.59 -29.04
C TYR A 402 27.81 -31.82 -28.56
N LEU A 403 27.38 -33.02 -28.97
CA LEU A 403 28.02 -34.28 -28.60
C LEU A 403 29.44 -34.41 -29.17
N ASP A 404 29.71 -33.85 -30.34
CA ASP A 404 31.02 -33.94 -30.98
C ASP A 404 32.02 -32.93 -30.41
N LYS A 405 31.57 -31.72 -30.08
CA LYS A 405 32.45 -30.59 -29.72
C LYS A 405 32.42 -30.19 -28.25
N HIS A 406 31.36 -30.53 -27.54
CA HIS A 406 31.08 -30.03 -26.19
C HIS A 406 30.72 -31.13 -25.18
N ARG A 407 30.99 -32.40 -25.52
CA ARG A 407 30.72 -33.57 -24.66
C ARG A 407 31.33 -33.48 -23.27
N THR A 408 32.52 -32.88 -23.18
CA THR A 408 33.32 -32.77 -21.96
C THR A 408 32.99 -31.52 -21.14
N LEU A 409 31.98 -30.73 -21.54
CA LEU A 409 31.50 -29.62 -20.72
C LEU A 409 31.02 -30.13 -19.35
N ASP A 410 31.21 -29.30 -18.34
CA ASP A 410 30.72 -29.59 -16.99
C ASP A 410 29.21 -29.93 -17.00
N SER A 411 28.84 -30.88 -16.14
CA SER A 411 27.50 -31.49 -16.10
C SER A 411 26.38 -30.46 -15.92
N LEU A 412 26.63 -29.34 -15.23
CA LEU A 412 25.67 -28.25 -15.06
C LEU A 412 25.30 -27.59 -16.39
N TYR A 413 26.26 -27.44 -17.30
CA TYR A 413 26.04 -26.78 -18.59
C TYR A 413 25.37 -27.73 -19.59
N THR A 414 25.74 -29.01 -19.57
CA THR A 414 25.01 -30.06 -20.29
C THR A 414 23.55 -30.15 -19.84
N LEU A 415 23.30 -30.00 -18.55
CA LEU A 415 21.94 -29.92 -18.02
C LEU A 415 21.20 -28.68 -18.53
N LYS A 416 21.82 -27.49 -18.47
CA LYS A 416 21.22 -26.24 -18.97
C LYS A 416 20.90 -26.30 -20.46
N PHE A 417 21.79 -26.85 -21.28
CA PHE A 417 21.55 -27.06 -22.71
C PHE A 417 20.37 -28.00 -22.92
N THR A 418 20.37 -29.16 -22.27
CA THR A 418 19.33 -30.18 -22.40
C THR A 418 17.96 -29.64 -21.97
N ALA A 419 17.89 -28.95 -20.83
CA ALA A 419 16.65 -28.35 -20.35
C ALA A 419 16.08 -27.30 -21.32
N LYS A 420 16.93 -26.43 -21.88
CA LYS A 420 16.51 -25.44 -22.90
C LYS A 420 16.02 -26.11 -24.19
N LEU A 421 16.63 -27.23 -24.58
CA LEU A 421 16.20 -28.00 -25.74
C LEU A 421 14.80 -28.57 -25.51
N LEU A 422 14.54 -29.18 -24.35
CA LEU A 422 13.23 -29.73 -23.97
C LEU A 422 12.12 -28.68 -23.93
N ASP A 423 12.42 -27.48 -23.43
CA ASP A 423 11.47 -26.38 -23.36
C ASP A 423 11.04 -25.91 -24.77
N ARG A 424 12.02 -25.74 -25.67
CA ARG A 424 11.83 -25.11 -26.98
C ARG A 424 11.37 -26.04 -28.08
N THR A 425 11.53 -27.35 -27.91
CA THR A 425 11.18 -28.35 -28.92
C THR A 425 9.99 -29.21 -28.47
N ASN A 426 9.36 -29.90 -29.43
CA ASN A 426 8.39 -30.93 -29.13
C ASN A 426 9.05 -32.32 -29.18
N ILE A 427 9.68 -32.71 -28.08
CA ILE A 427 10.40 -33.98 -27.96
C ILE A 427 9.52 -35.20 -28.24
N TYR A 428 8.21 -35.11 -28.04
CA TYR A 428 7.27 -36.21 -28.30
C TYR A 428 7.03 -36.49 -29.78
N LYS A 429 7.60 -35.67 -30.67
CA LYS A 429 7.60 -35.89 -32.13
C LYS A 429 8.95 -36.36 -32.66
N TYR A 430 9.91 -36.62 -31.79
CA TYR A 430 11.23 -37.08 -32.21
C TYR A 430 11.12 -38.48 -32.78
N ASP A 431 11.75 -38.69 -33.94
CA ASP A 431 11.96 -40.03 -34.48
C ASP A 431 13.01 -40.77 -33.64
N GLU A 432 13.10 -42.08 -33.84
CA GLU A 432 14.04 -42.95 -33.13
C GLU A 432 15.49 -42.44 -33.23
N LYS A 433 15.87 -41.93 -34.42
CA LYS A 433 17.20 -41.35 -34.65
C LYS A 433 17.47 -40.13 -33.76
N THR A 434 16.56 -39.16 -33.71
CA THR A 434 16.71 -37.95 -32.87
C THR A 434 16.65 -38.31 -31.38
N TRP A 435 15.79 -39.25 -31.01
CA TRP A 435 15.69 -39.76 -29.64
C TRP A 435 16.99 -40.41 -29.18
N ASN A 436 17.64 -41.22 -30.02
CA ASN A 436 18.93 -41.83 -29.70
C ASN A 436 20.03 -40.78 -29.46
N LEU A 437 20.04 -39.69 -30.23
CA LEU A 437 20.98 -38.58 -30.01
C LEU A 437 20.75 -37.86 -28.68
N ILE A 438 19.50 -37.54 -28.32
CA ILE A 438 19.25 -36.90 -27.02
C ILE A 438 19.48 -37.87 -25.85
N ASN A 439 19.28 -39.18 -26.04
CA ASN A 439 19.59 -40.21 -25.05
C ASN A 439 21.08 -40.24 -24.69
N GLU A 440 21.99 -39.93 -25.62
CA GLU A 440 23.41 -39.78 -25.29
C GLU A 440 23.65 -38.63 -24.29
N LEU A 441 22.92 -37.52 -24.39
CA LEU A 441 22.96 -36.46 -23.38
C LEU A 441 22.41 -36.94 -22.04
N PHE A 442 21.34 -37.73 -22.04
CA PHE A 442 20.78 -38.31 -20.82
C PHE A 442 21.75 -39.29 -20.14
N LYS A 443 22.56 -40.04 -20.91
CA LYS A 443 23.64 -40.88 -20.38
C LYS A 443 24.75 -40.05 -19.75
N ILE A 444 25.18 -38.96 -20.40
CA ILE A 444 26.18 -38.02 -19.83
C ILE A 444 25.69 -37.43 -18.50
N LEU A 445 24.39 -37.11 -18.44
CA LEU A 445 23.72 -36.60 -17.24
C LEU A 445 23.35 -37.69 -16.23
N LYS A 446 23.74 -38.95 -16.44
CA LYS A 446 23.49 -40.08 -15.54
C LYS A 446 22.00 -40.26 -15.17
N ILE A 447 21.11 -40.01 -16.13
CA ILE A 447 19.65 -40.09 -15.93
C ILE A 447 19.22 -41.53 -15.62
N TYR A 448 19.90 -42.53 -16.19
CA TYR A 448 19.57 -43.94 -16.04
C TYR A 448 20.28 -44.66 -14.87
N ASP A 449 21.23 -44.00 -14.21
CA ASP A 449 21.98 -44.54 -13.06
C ASP A 449 21.07 -44.72 -11.83
N GLU A 450 21.57 -45.34 -10.76
CA GLU A 450 20.80 -45.46 -9.52
C GLU A 450 20.46 -44.09 -8.88
N PRO A 451 19.35 -43.97 -8.13
CA PRO A 451 18.99 -42.71 -7.48
C PRO A 451 20.03 -42.29 -6.42
N ASN A 452 20.61 -41.09 -6.55
CA ASN A 452 21.46 -40.45 -5.52
C ASN A 452 20.75 -39.21 -4.91
N SER A 453 21.39 -38.39 -4.09
CA SER A 453 20.73 -37.21 -3.46
C SER A 453 20.58 -35.98 -4.39
N ASP A 454 21.16 -35.99 -5.60
CA ASP A 454 21.40 -34.77 -6.41
C ASP A 454 20.49 -34.64 -7.67
N TRP A 455 19.47 -35.52 -7.82
CA TRP A 455 18.63 -35.59 -9.03
C TRP A 455 17.54 -34.52 -9.16
N GLN A 456 17.33 -33.65 -8.15
CA GLN A 456 16.26 -32.63 -8.21
C GLN A 456 16.39 -31.70 -9.44
N ASN A 457 17.61 -31.53 -9.95
CA ASN A 457 17.90 -30.69 -11.11
C ASN A 457 17.53 -31.35 -12.47
N THR A 458 17.16 -32.65 -12.51
CA THR A 458 16.86 -33.39 -13.75
C THR A 458 15.37 -33.74 -13.94
N VAL A 459 14.48 -33.23 -13.09
CA VAL A 459 13.04 -33.57 -13.08
C VAL A 459 12.37 -33.39 -14.45
N ALA A 460 12.63 -32.28 -15.15
CA ALA A 460 12.03 -32.03 -16.47
C ALA A 460 12.47 -33.06 -17.53
N ILE A 461 13.68 -33.60 -17.41
CA ILE A 461 14.21 -34.65 -18.28
C ILE A 461 13.49 -35.97 -17.99
N ILE A 462 13.39 -36.35 -16.72
CA ILE A 462 12.68 -37.57 -16.28
C ILE A 462 11.23 -37.55 -16.78
N GLU A 463 10.51 -36.44 -16.58
CA GLU A 463 9.15 -36.27 -17.10
C GLU A 463 9.07 -36.45 -18.62
N SER A 464 10.04 -35.88 -19.36
CA SER A 464 10.08 -35.98 -20.82
C SER A 464 10.32 -37.40 -21.29
N VAL A 465 11.19 -38.16 -20.61
CA VAL A 465 11.44 -39.58 -20.89
C VAL A 465 10.20 -40.43 -20.62
N VAL A 466 9.50 -40.19 -19.51
CA VAL A 466 8.25 -40.89 -19.19
C VAL A 466 7.21 -40.65 -20.28
N VAL A 467 6.94 -39.39 -20.63
CA VAL A 467 5.92 -39.06 -21.64
C VAL A 467 6.30 -39.58 -23.03
N TYR A 468 7.57 -39.46 -23.44
CA TYR A 468 8.02 -39.97 -24.74
C TYR A 468 7.76 -41.47 -24.88
N ASN A 469 8.18 -42.27 -23.89
CA ASN A 469 7.98 -43.71 -23.93
C ASN A 469 6.49 -44.08 -23.99
N ILE A 470 5.65 -43.44 -23.17
CA ILE A 470 4.18 -43.69 -23.18
C ILE A 470 3.56 -43.34 -24.54
N VAL A 471 3.95 -42.22 -25.14
CA VAL A 471 3.40 -41.75 -26.41
C VAL A 471 3.79 -42.67 -27.58
N HIS A 472 4.96 -43.33 -27.50
CA HIS A 472 5.47 -44.24 -28.53
C HIS A 472 5.26 -45.73 -28.20
N ASP A 473 4.38 -46.04 -27.24
CA ASP A 473 4.07 -47.41 -26.80
C ASP A 473 5.32 -48.22 -26.39
N GLN A 474 6.32 -47.53 -25.82
CA GLN A 474 7.55 -48.11 -25.28
C GLN A 474 7.45 -48.25 -23.75
N ILE A 475 8.16 -49.24 -23.21
CA ILE A 475 8.22 -49.48 -21.76
C ILE A 475 9.05 -48.37 -21.10
N VAL A 476 8.49 -47.70 -20.09
CA VAL A 476 9.22 -46.73 -19.28
C VAL A 476 10.32 -47.47 -18.50
N PRO A 477 11.62 -47.10 -18.63
CA PRO A 477 12.68 -47.78 -17.91
C PRO A 477 12.50 -47.74 -16.38
N ALA A 478 12.74 -48.86 -15.70
CA ALA A 478 12.48 -49.02 -14.27
C ALA A 478 13.18 -47.94 -13.40
N ASN A 479 14.45 -47.63 -13.69
CA ASN A 479 15.20 -46.59 -12.97
C ASN A 479 14.59 -45.18 -13.16
N VAL A 480 14.05 -44.89 -14.35
CA VAL A 480 13.37 -43.61 -14.64
C VAL A 480 12.02 -43.56 -13.94
N GLN A 481 11.27 -44.67 -13.94
CA GLN A 481 10.01 -44.79 -13.22
C GLN A 481 10.19 -44.64 -11.71
N GLN A 482 11.28 -45.14 -11.13
CA GLN A 482 11.64 -44.94 -9.71
C GLN A 482 12.01 -43.49 -9.40
N LYS A 483 12.74 -42.80 -10.30
CA LYS A 483 13.08 -41.37 -10.15
C LYS A 483 11.91 -40.42 -10.41
N PHE A 484 10.81 -40.91 -10.98
CA PHE A 484 9.64 -40.08 -11.31
C PHE A 484 8.90 -39.64 -10.03
N SER A 485 9.11 -38.38 -9.65
CA SER A 485 8.27 -37.71 -8.66
C SER A 485 6.93 -37.33 -9.31
N PHE A 486 5.83 -37.82 -8.74
CA PHE A 486 4.51 -37.67 -9.34
C PHE A 486 4.17 -36.19 -9.60
N LYS A 487 3.81 -35.90 -10.85
CA LYS A 487 3.10 -34.68 -11.27
C LYS A 487 2.01 -35.06 -12.25
N THR A 488 1.01 -34.20 -12.40
CA THR A 488 -0.09 -34.43 -13.34
C THR A 488 0.34 -34.33 -14.81
N LEU A 489 1.56 -33.86 -15.11
CA LEU A 489 2.08 -33.68 -16.49
C LEU A 489 1.18 -32.82 -17.40
N LYS A 490 0.35 -31.95 -16.80
CA LYS A 490 -0.60 -31.08 -17.52
C LYS A 490 0.06 -30.20 -18.57
N GLU A 491 1.24 -29.67 -18.27
CA GLU A 491 1.98 -28.80 -19.20
C GLU A 491 2.45 -29.56 -20.44
N HIS A 492 2.92 -30.81 -20.26
CA HIS A 492 3.27 -31.71 -21.36
C HIS A 492 2.04 -32.11 -22.17
N GLY A 493 0.91 -32.35 -21.49
CA GLY A 493 -0.38 -32.61 -22.13
C GLY A 493 -0.83 -31.52 -23.12
N LYS A 494 -0.40 -30.26 -22.98
CA LYS A 494 -0.70 -29.19 -23.95
C LYS A 494 -0.03 -29.42 -25.32
N LYS A 495 1.05 -30.21 -25.38
CA LYS A 495 1.81 -30.52 -26.60
C LYS A 495 1.34 -31.82 -27.31
N LEU A 496 0.39 -32.54 -26.71
CA LEU A 496 -0.10 -33.86 -27.17
C LEU A 496 -1.47 -33.76 -27.87
N ASN A 497 -1.77 -34.72 -28.74
CA ASN A 497 -3.12 -34.90 -29.31
C ASN A 497 -4.06 -35.64 -28.32
N GLU A 498 -5.36 -35.74 -28.61
CA GLU A 498 -6.34 -36.33 -27.67
C GLU A 498 -6.09 -37.82 -27.37
N GLU A 499 -5.61 -38.60 -28.33
CA GLU A 499 -5.28 -40.01 -28.12
C GLU A 499 -4.06 -40.17 -27.21
N GLN A 500 -2.99 -39.43 -27.49
CA GLN A 500 -1.77 -39.39 -26.67
C GLN A 500 -2.06 -38.89 -25.25
N LYS A 501 -2.94 -37.88 -25.13
CA LYS A 501 -3.43 -37.38 -23.85
C LYS A 501 -4.10 -38.48 -23.03
N GLU A 502 -4.96 -39.27 -23.66
CA GLU A 502 -5.63 -40.39 -22.99
C GLU A 502 -4.64 -41.47 -22.56
N LYS A 503 -3.65 -41.82 -23.39
CA LYS A 503 -2.58 -42.78 -23.02
C LYS A 503 -1.80 -42.31 -21.78
N VAL A 504 -1.37 -41.04 -21.77
CA VAL A 504 -0.63 -40.47 -20.62
C VAL A 504 -1.51 -40.41 -19.37
N PHE A 505 -2.76 -39.98 -19.49
CA PHE A 505 -3.70 -39.96 -18.38
C PHE A 505 -3.89 -41.36 -17.78
N ARG A 506 -4.16 -42.38 -18.61
CA ARG A 506 -4.35 -43.77 -18.17
C ARG A 506 -3.11 -44.29 -17.46
N TYR A 507 -1.93 -44.13 -18.05
CA TYR A 507 -0.68 -44.54 -17.41
C TYR A 507 -0.50 -43.90 -16.02
N LEU A 508 -0.72 -42.59 -15.89
CA LEU A 508 -0.60 -41.89 -14.60
C LEU A 508 -1.66 -42.34 -13.60
N TYR A 509 -2.90 -42.57 -14.06
CA TYR A 509 -3.98 -43.06 -13.23
C TYR A 509 -3.68 -44.48 -12.73
N ASP A 510 -3.27 -45.38 -13.61
CA ASP A 510 -2.91 -46.76 -13.28
C ASP A 510 -1.70 -46.81 -12.33
N LEU A 511 -0.70 -45.95 -12.57
CA LEU A 511 0.47 -45.83 -11.69
C LEU A 511 0.09 -45.38 -10.27
N LEU A 512 -0.95 -44.55 -10.11
CA LEU A 512 -1.44 -44.14 -8.80
C LEU A 512 -2.39 -45.16 -8.17
N ILE A 513 -3.34 -45.69 -8.93
CA ILE A 513 -4.35 -46.61 -8.41
C ILE A 513 -3.69 -47.91 -7.92
N ASN A 514 -2.65 -48.39 -8.61
CA ASN A 514 -1.90 -49.60 -8.24
C ASN A 514 -1.04 -49.40 -6.99
N LYS A 515 -0.82 -48.15 -6.54
CA LYS A 515 -0.15 -47.85 -5.26
C LYS A 515 -1.10 -47.93 -4.07
N LEU A 516 -2.42 -47.95 -4.29
CA LEU A 516 -3.39 -48.10 -3.21
C LEU A 516 -3.35 -49.51 -2.65
N LYS A 517 -2.98 -49.65 -1.38
CA LYS A 517 -2.90 -50.92 -0.65
C LYS A 517 -4.02 -51.02 0.39
N PRO A 518 -4.30 -52.23 0.93
CA PRO A 518 -5.10 -52.36 2.14
C PRO A 518 -4.47 -51.56 3.30
N ILE A 519 -5.31 -50.89 4.09
CA ILE A 519 -4.85 -50.00 5.16
C ILE A 519 -4.98 -50.74 6.50
N THR A 520 -3.84 -51.02 7.14
CA THR A 520 -3.78 -51.68 8.45
C THR A 520 -3.07 -50.84 9.51
N LYS A 521 -2.22 -49.88 9.09
CA LYS A 521 -1.46 -48.97 9.95
C LYS A 521 -1.71 -47.50 9.59
N GLU A 522 -1.45 -46.59 10.53
CA GLU A 522 -1.69 -45.15 10.34
C GLU A 522 -0.74 -44.50 9.29
N ASP A 523 0.47 -45.04 9.10
CA ASP A 523 1.38 -44.58 8.04
C ASP A 523 0.81 -44.92 6.64
N GLU A 524 0.31 -46.14 6.46
CA GLU A 524 -0.34 -46.60 5.22
C GLU A 524 -1.59 -45.77 4.90
N PHE A 525 -2.30 -45.29 5.92
CA PHE A 525 -3.42 -44.37 5.77
C PHE A 525 -2.96 -43.03 5.22
N SER A 526 -1.91 -42.45 5.78
CA SER A 526 -1.36 -41.16 5.34
C SER A 526 -0.84 -41.23 3.90
N ASP A 527 -0.17 -42.32 3.53
CA ASP A 527 0.25 -42.59 2.16
C ASP A 527 -0.95 -42.67 1.22
N THR A 528 -2.00 -43.40 1.62
CA THR A 528 -3.24 -43.52 0.84
C THR A 528 -3.90 -42.16 0.61
N LEU A 529 -3.97 -41.28 1.62
CA LEU A 529 -4.54 -39.93 1.44
C LEU A 529 -3.72 -39.08 0.46
N THR A 530 -2.40 -39.22 0.49
CA THR A 530 -1.50 -38.55 -0.45
C THR A 530 -1.74 -39.02 -1.87
N ILE A 531 -1.86 -40.33 -2.08
CA ILE A 531 -2.18 -40.92 -3.39
C ILE A 531 -3.56 -40.46 -3.88
N LEU A 532 -4.59 -40.50 -3.03
CA LEU A 532 -5.92 -40.03 -3.40
C LEU A 532 -5.92 -38.56 -3.79
N SER A 533 -5.17 -37.71 -3.10
CA SER A 533 -4.99 -36.30 -3.46
C SER A 533 -4.39 -36.14 -4.85
N GLN A 534 -3.33 -36.90 -5.15
CA GLN A 534 -2.68 -36.92 -6.45
C GLN A 534 -3.64 -37.37 -7.56
N ILE A 535 -4.50 -38.36 -7.30
CA ILE A 535 -5.54 -38.80 -8.24
C ILE A 535 -6.54 -37.65 -8.49
N LEU A 536 -7.03 -36.97 -7.45
CA LEU A 536 -7.96 -35.86 -7.60
C LEU A 536 -7.34 -34.68 -8.40
N GLU A 537 -6.05 -34.40 -8.17
CA GLU A 537 -5.27 -33.44 -8.96
C GLU A 537 -5.18 -33.83 -10.43
N LEU A 538 -4.89 -35.10 -10.70
CA LEU A 538 -4.86 -35.66 -12.05
C LEU A 538 -6.23 -35.48 -12.73
N LEU A 539 -7.32 -35.92 -12.09
CA LEU A 539 -8.67 -35.79 -12.65
C LEU A 539 -9.02 -34.33 -12.96
N ARG A 540 -8.70 -33.38 -12.06
CA ARG A 540 -8.93 -31.94 -12.29
C ARG A 540 -8.12 -31.42 -13.47
N ASP A 541 -6.83 -31.70 -13.51
CA ASP A 541 -5.94 -31.14 -14.52
C ASP A 541 -6.21 -31.67 -15.92
N TRP A 542 -6.70 -32.92 -16.00
CA TRP A 542 -7.11 -33.60 -17.23
C TRP A 542 -8.62 -33.52 -17.51
N LYS A 543 -9.36 -32.70 -16.75
CA LYS A 543 -10.80 -32.42 -16.92
C LYS A 543 -11.69 -33.68 -16.93
N LYS A 544 -11.36 -34.67 -16.10
CA LYS A 544 -12.17 -35.87 -15.87
C LYS A 544 -13.14 -35.64 -14.71
N GLU A 545 -14.32 -36.27 -14.75
CA GLU A 545 -15.29 -36.19 -13.65
C GLU A 545 -15.16 -37.39 -12.72
N LEU A 546 -15.20 -37.13 -11.41
CA LEU A 546 -15.01 -38.14 -10.37
C LEU A 546 -16.08 -39.24 -10.39
N THR A 547 -17.27 -38.97 -10.95
CA THR A 547 -18.35 -39.95 -11.11
C THR A 547 -17.95 -41.15 -11.96
N ASP A 548 -17.00 -40.97 -12.88
CA ASP A 548 -16.57 -42.02 -13.81
C ASP A 548 -15.50 -42.93 -13.18
N TYR A 549 -15.03 -42.61 -11.96
CA TYR A 549 -13.93 -43.29 -11.26
C TYR A 549 -14.40 -43.73 -9.86
N THR A 550 -15.41 -44.59 -9.81
CA THR A 550 -16.07 -45.04 -8.57
C THR A 550 -15.12 -45.65 -7.55
N LEU A 551 -14.09 -46.39 -8.01
CA LEU A 551 -13.02 -46.94 -7.16
C LEU A 551 -12.37 -45.88 -6.27
N VAL A 552 -12.16 -44.66 -6.78
CA VAL A 552 -11.59 -43.55 -6.01
C VAL A 552 -12.56 -43.10 -4.92
N THR A 553 -13.85 -42.97 -5.25
CA THR A 553 -14.85 -42.59 -4.25
C THR A 553 -15.06 -43.66 -3.19
N ASP A 554 -15.05 -44.94 -3.58
CA ASP A 554 -15.21 -46.06 -2.66
C ASP A 554 -14.00 -46.15 -1.73
N LYS A 555 -12.79 -45.93 -2.25
CA LYS A 555 -11.59 -45.87 -1.41
C LYS A 555 -11.61 -44.70 -0.44
N ILE A 556 -12.10 -43.53 -0.83
CA ILE A 556 -12.29 -42.40 0.09
C ILE A 556 -13.28 -42.77 1.22
N LYS A 557 -14.39 -43.44 0.89
CA LYS A 557 -15.38 -43.90 1.89
C LYS A 557 -14.78 -44.96 2.83
N GLU A 558 -13.98 -45.88 2.29
CA GLU A 558 -13.21 -46.84 3.07
C GLU A 558 -12.26 -46.12 4.04
N CYS A 559 -11.53 -45.10 3.59
CA CYS A 559 -10.67 -44.28 4.45
C CYS A 559 -11.46 -43.59 5.57
N VAL A 560 -12.67 -43.07 5.29
CA VAL A 560 -13.55 -42.49 6.32
C VAL A 560 -13.91 -43.55 7.38
N LYS A 561 -14.29 -44.76 6.95
CA LYS A 561 -14.66 -45.86 7.83
C LYS A 561 -13.48 -46.31 8.70
N ILE A 562 -12.32 -46.60 8.08
CA ILE A 562 -11.11 -47.07 8.77
C ILE A 562 -10.63 -46.04 9.79
N LYS A 563 -10.62 -44.75 9.42
CA LYS A 563 -10.26 -43.67 10.34
C LYS A 563 -11.15 -43.66 11.58
N ARG A 564 -12.46 -43.86 11.42
CA ARG A 564 -13.42 -43.90 12.53
C ARG A 564 -13.18 -45.11 13.44
N GLU A 565 -13.03 -46.29 12.86
CA GLU A 565 -12.84 -47.53 13.61
C GLU A 565 -11.55 -47.52 14.43
N ASN A 566 -10.48 -46.93 13.88
CA ASN A 566 -9.17 -46.87 14.54
C ASN A 566 -8.90 -45.56 15.30
N SER A 567 -9.82 -44.59 15.28
CA SER A 567 -9.65 -43.27 15.91
C SER A 567 -8.38 -42.49 15.49
N TRP A 568 -7.96 -42.64 14.24
CA TRP A 568 -6.75 -42.00 13.71
C TRP A 568 -6.86 -40.49 13.52
N LYS A 569 -5.73 -39.78 13.61
CA LYS A 569 -5.68 -38.31 13.59
C LYS A 569 -5.62 -37.70 12.19
N GLY A 570 -5.30 -38.49 11.17
CA GLY A 570 -5.13 -37.99 9.80
C GLY A 570 -6.34 -37.21 9.25
N SER A 571 -6.10 -36.07 8.62
CA SER A 571 -7.15 -35.15 8.14
C SER A 571 -7.65 -35.51 6.75
N LEU A 572 -8.97 -35.63 6.58
CA LEU A 572 -9.63 -35.86 5.29
C LEU A 572 -10.10 -34.56 4.60
N LEU A 573 -9.78 -33.41 5.21
CA LEU A 573 -10.26 -32.10 4.77
C LEU A 573 -9.86 -31.77 3.34
N HIS A 574 -8.62 -32.11 2.96
CA HIS A 574 -8.05 -31.80 1.66
C HIS A 574 -8.78 -32.54 0.53
N LEU A 575 -9.24 -33.78 0.77
CA LEU A 575 -10.07 -34.53 -0.17
C LEU A 575 -11.47 -33.93 -0.29
N TYR A 576 -12.12 -33.62 0.85
CA TYR A 576 -13.48 -33.07 0.85
C TYR A 576 -13.56 -31.66 0.24
N LYS A 577 -12.58 -30.79 0.50
CA LYS A 577 -12.56 -29.42 -0.02
C LYS A 577 -11.96 -29.28 -1.41
N PHE A 578 -11.58 -30.39 -2.05
CA PHE A 578 -10.87 -30.38 -3.33
C PHE A 578 -11.67 -29.70 -4.47
N LYS A 579 -12.91 -30.14 -4.73
CA LYS A 579 -13.82 -29.53 -5.74
C LYS A 579 -15.25 -29.55 -5.20
N LYS A 580 -15.92 -28.39 -5.20
CA LYS A 580 -17.27 -28.23 -4.61
C LYS A 580 -18.33 -29.15 -5.26
N SER A 581 -18.25 -29.40 -6.56
CA SER A 581 -19.20 -30.27 -7.27
C SER A 581 -19.11 -31.74 -6.83
N TRP A 582 -17.94 -32.18 -6.35
CA TRP A 582 -17.72 -33.56 -5.92
C TRP A 582 -18.17 -33.85 -4.49
N GLN A 583 -18.39 -32.81 -3.67
CA GLN A 583 -18.84 -32.96 -2.28
C GLN A 583 -20.18 -33.69 -2.15
N ARG A 584 -21.04 -33.60 -3.17
CA ARG A 584 -22.34 -34.31 -3.18
C ARG A 584 -22.17 -35.83 -3.17
N LEU A 585 -21.08 -36.35 -3.73
CA LEU A 585 -20.80 -37.79 -3.79
C LEU A 585 -20.39 -38.38 -2.43
N MET A 586 -20.03 -37.52 -1.48
CA MET A 586 -19.55 -37.86 -0.13
C MET A 586 -20.45 -37.21 0.94
N PHE A 587 -21.74 -37.03 0.64
CA PHE A 587 -22.65 -36.30 1.53
C PHE A 587 -22.84 -37.02 2.87
N GLU A 588 -23.00 -38.35 2.87
CA GLU A 588 -23.18 -39.14 4.10
C GLU A 588 -21.91 -39.13 4.98
N GLU A 589 -20.74 -39.05 4.36
CA GLU A 589 -19.44 -39.02 5.02
C GLU A 589 -18.98 -37.61 5.41
N SER A 590 -19.66 -36.58 4.91
CA SER A 590 -19.21 -35.18 4.94
C SER A 590 -18.89 -34.67 6.35
N VAL A 591 -19.67 -35.07 7.37
CA VAL A 591 -19.49 -34.66 8.77
C VAL A 591 -18.18 -35.23 9.34
N ALA A 592 -17.79 -36.46 9.00
CA ALA A 592 -16.53 -37.04 9.44
C ALA A 592 -15.33 -36.56 8.63
N MET A 593 -15.53 -36.27 7.35
CA MET A 593 -14.45 -35.76 6.50
C MET A 593 -14.05 -34.33 6.88
N ASN A 594 -15.03 -33.49 7.21
CA ASN A 594 -14.83 -32.08 7.57
C ASN A 594 -15.79 -31.68 8.70
N PRO A 595 -15.53 -32.15 9.93
CA PRO A 595 -16.37 -31.82 11.07
C PRO A 595 -16.32 -30.31 11.32
N GLY A 596 -17.42 -29.62 11.03
CA GLY A 596 -17.49 -28.18 11.18
C GLY A 596 -18.84 -27.59 10.76
N GLU A 597 -19.01 -26.31 11.09
CA GLU A 597 -20.27 -25.58 10.91
C GLU A 597 -20.80 -25.60 9.47
N GLU A 598 -19.92 -25.54 8.47
CA GLU A 598 -20.31 -25.51 7.05
C GLU A 598 -21.07 -26.77 6.65
N VAL A 599 -20.58 -27.94 7.08
CA VAL A 599 -21.21 -29.23 6.77
C VAL A 599 -22.52 -29.37 7.54
N CYS A 600 -22.56 -28.97 8.81
CA CYS A 600 -23.81 -29.00 9.57
C CYS A 600 -24.89 -28.10 8.96
N LEU A 601 -24.53 -26.93 8.46
CA LEU A 601 -25.46 -26.05 7.72
C LEU A 601 -25.90 -26.68 6.39
N ASN A 602 -25.04 -27.47 5.75
CA ASN A 602 -25.40 -28.20 4.54
C ASN A 602 -26.38 -29.35 4.85
N ALA A 603 -26.16 -30.08 5.95
CA ALA A 603 -27.12 -31.06 6.47
C ALA A 603 -28.49 -30.41 6.71
N LEU A 604 -28.54 -29.24 7.38
CA LEU A 604 -29.81 -28.53 7.60
C LEU A 604 -30.57 -28.20 6.31
N LYS A 605 -29.86 -27.97 5.19
CA LYS A 605 -30.47 -27.63 3.91
C LYS A 605 -31.02 -28.85 3.16
N HIS A 606 -30.36 -29.99 3.27
CA HIS A 606 -30.63 -31.17 2.43
C HIS A 606 -31.27 -32.30 3.22
N ASP A 607 -30.68 -32.69 4.34
CA ASP A 607 -31.20 -33.73 5.24
C ASP A 607 -30.66 -33.49 6.66
N PRO A 608 -31.44 -32.88 7.58
CA PRO A 608 -30.98 -32.63 8.94
C PRO A 608 -30.75 -33.89 9.77
N LEU A 609 -31.39 -35.02 9.41
CA LEU A 609 -31.20 -36.29 10.12
C LEU A 609 -29.76 -36.81 9.99
N LEU A 610 -28.99 -36.32 9.01
CA LEU A 610 -27.55 -36.58 8.93
C LEU A 610 -26.81 -36.21 10.23
N LEU A 611 -27.26 -35.17 10.95
CA LEU A 611 -26.66 -34.79 12.23
C LEU A 611 -26.89 -35.82 13.34
N GLU A 612 -28.02 -36.54 13.28
CA GLU A 612 -28.33 -37.62 14.22
C GLU A 612 -27.60 -38.91 13.81
N ARG A 613 -27.58 -39.23 12.51
CA ARG A 613 -26.81 -40.35 11.95
C ARG A 613 -25.31 -40.23 12.27
N GLN A 614 -24.78 -39.00 12.32
CA GLN A 614 -23.40 -38.68 12.67
C GLN A 614 -23.25 -38.12 14.10
N SER A 615 -24.05 -38.63 15.04
CA SER A 615 -24.13 -38.13 16.41
C SER A 615 -22.79 -38.13 17.17
N LYS A 616 -21.88 -39.07 16.91
CA LYS A 616 -20.55 -39.13 17.53
C LYS A 616 -19.71 -37.91 17.16
N GLU A 617 -19.62 -37.60 15.86
CA GLU A 617 -18.89 -36.44 15.34
C GLU A 617 -19.57 -35.14 15.78
N VAL A 618 -20.89 -35.09 15.75
CA VAL A 618 -21.66 -33.93 16.26
C VAL A 618 -21.43 -33.71 17.76
N GLN A 619 -21.33 -34.78 18.55
CA GLN A 619 -21.00 -34.67 19.97
C GLN A 619 -19.58 -34.15 20.20
N SER A 620 -18.61 -34.63 19.43
CA SER A 620 -17.24 -34.09 19.45
C SER A 620 -17.23 -32.60 19.09
N LEU A 621 -18.00 -32.20 18.07
CA LEU A 621 -18.14 -30.79 17.67
C LEU A 621 -18.70 -29.89 18.77
N ARG A 622 -19.64 -30.39 19.58
CA ARG A 622 -20.22 -29.64 20.71
C ARG A 622 -19.22 -29.41 21.84
N SER A 623 -18.22 -30.27 22.00
CA SER A 623 -17.17 -30.12 23.03
C SER A 623 -15.86 -29.54 22.48
N ASN A 624 -15.77 -29.25 21.17
CA ASN A 624 -14.53 -28.79 20.56
C ASN A 624 -14.34 -27.26 20.65
N ASP A 625 -13.46 -26.84 21.56
CA ASP A 625 -13.13 -25.44 21.84
C ASP A 625 -12.49 -24.66 20.68
N ALA A 626 -11.99 -25.36 19.66
CA ALA A 626 -11.44 -24.77 18.44
C ALA A 626 -12.53 -24.45 17.40
N VAL A 627 -13.74 -25.00 17.53
CA VAL A 627 -14.82 -24.85 16.56
C VAL A 627 -15.87 -23.84 17.02
N SER A 628 -16.44 -23.09 16.08
CA SER A 628 -17.57 -22.19 16.32
C SER A 628 -18.78 -22.63 15.50
N LEU A 629 -19.92 -22.85 16.17
CA LEU A 629 -21.19 -23.28 15.57
C LEU A 629 -22.27 -22.19 15.60
N ARG A 630 -21.86 -20.93 15.75
CA ARG A 630 -22.76 -19.77 15.95
C ARG A 630 -23.89 -19.65 14.93
N ARG A 631 -23.60 -19.76 13.62
CA ARG A 631 -24.59 -19.69 12.53
C ARG A 631 -25.53 -20.88 12.57
N LEU A 632 -25.00 -22.08 12.84
CA LEU A 632 -25.80 -23.29 12.99
C LEU A 632 -26.81 -23.12 14.13
N LEU A 633 -26.33 -22.79 15.32
CA LEU A 633 -27.16 -22.63 16.51
C LEU A 633 -28.21 -21.51 16.35
N ALA A 634 -27.84 -20.39 15.72
CA ALA A 634 -28.81 -19.34 15.40
C ALA A 634 -29.91 -19.83 14.44
N LYS A 635 -29.61 -20.74 13.52
CA LYS A 635 -30.63 -21.37 12.65
C LYS A 635 -31.47 -22.39 13.41
N LEU A 636 -30.86 -23.22 14.27
CA LEU A 636 -31.60 -24.16 15.11
C LEU A 636 -32.60 -23.43 15.99
N ARG A 637 -32.16 -22.38 16.68
CA ARG A 637 -33.01 -21.58 17.58
C ARG A 637 -34.21 -20.94 16.87
N ILE A 638 -34.05 -20.47 15.63
CA ILE A 638 -35.15 -19.87 14.86
C ILE A 638 -36.04 -20.94 14.23
N TYR A 639 -35.44 -21.93 13.57
CA TYR A 639 -36.19 -22.84 12.70
C TYR A 639 -36.56 -24.16 13.36
N TRP A 640 -35.93 -24.57 14.45
CA TRP A 640 -36.24 -25.79 15.23
C TRP A 640 -36.27 -25.50 16.74
N PRO A 641 -37.01 -24.48 17.21
CA PRO A 641 -36.97 -24.04 18.61
C PRO A 641 -37.34 -25.16 19.60
N GLN A 642 -38.29 -26.03 19.23
CA GLN A 642 -38.80 -27.08 20.13
C GLN A 642 -38.12 -28.45 19.96
N SER A 643 -37.34 -28.65 18.89
CA SER A 643 -36.70 -29.94 18.57
C SER A 643 -35.18 -29.84 18.65
N LEU A 644 -34.50 -29.64 17.52
CA LEU A 644 -33.04 -29.63 17.45
C LEU A 644 -32.42 -28.57 18.38
N ALA A 645 -33.02 -27.39 18.55
CA ALA A 645 -32.48 -26.37 19.45
C ALA A 645 -32.48 -26.84 20.91
N THR A 646 -33.60 -27.41 21.39
CA THR A 646 -33.74 -27.97 22.74
C THR A 646 -32.80 -29.14 22.96
N GLN A 647 -32.72 -30.07 22.01
CA GLN A 647 -31.79 -31.22 22.07
C GLN A 647 -30.33 -30.75 22.19
N TRP A 648 -29.93 -29.74 21.39
CA TRP A 648 -28.58 -29.19 21.44
C TRP A 648 -28.32 -28.43 22.75
N ALA A 649 -29.28 -27.64 23.23
CA ALA A 649 -29.17 -26.94 24.51
C ALA A 649 -29.03 -27.92 25.69
N ASN A 650 -29.80 -29.02 25.71
CA ASN A 650 -29.70 -30.06 26.73
C ASN A 650 -28.36 -30.77 26.70
N ALA A 651 -27.88 -31.17 25.52
CA ALA A 651 -26.55 -31.77 25.38
C ALA A 651 -25.42 -30.83 25.83
N TYR A 652 -25.55 -29.52 25.61
CA TYR A 652 -24.60 -28.57 26.17
C TYR A 652 -24.71 -28.47 27.70
N LYS A 653 -25.91 -28.54 28.29
CA LYS A 653 -26.05 -28.58 29.76
C LYS A 653 -25.40 -29.83 30.34
N GLU A 654 -25.56 -30.98 29.71
CA GLU A 654 -24.89 -32.22 30.11
C GLU A 654 -23.37 -32.11 30.02
N ASN A 655 -22.85 -31.45 28.98
CA ASN A 655 -21.42 -31.22 28.81
C ASN A 655 -20.80 -30.34 29.91
N LEU A 656 -21.58 -29.61 30.71
CA LEU A 656 -21.05 -28.87 31.87
C LEU A 656 -20.50 -29.79 32.97
N ASN A 657 -20.88 -31.07 32.95
CA ASN A 657 -20.38 -32.07 33.91
C ASN A 657 -19.02 -32.66 33.49
N LYS A 658 -18.54 -32.36 32.28
CA LYS A 658 -17.24 -32.83 31.78
C LYS A 658 -16.09 -31.99 32.37
N THR A 659 -14.86 -32.45 32.16
CA THR A 659 -13.64 -31.76 32.62
C THR A 659 -13.08 -30.80 31.57
N ASP A 660 -13.46 -30.95 30.30
CA ASP A 660 -12.99 -30.16 29.16
C ASP A 660 -14.12 -29.68 28.23
N GLY A 661 -13.79 -28.88 27.22
CA GLY A 661 -14.76 -28.42 26.22
C GLY A 661 -15.74 -27.33 26.69
N HIS A 662 -15.48 -26.71 27.85
CA HIS A 662 -16.37 -25.69 28.42
C HIS A 662 -16.49 -24.43 27.56
N LYS A 663 -15.47 -24.04 26.78
CA LYS A 663 -15.57 -22.86 25.92
C LYS A 663 -16.61 -23.07 24.83
N ALA A 664 -16.57 -24.21 24.15
CA ALA A 664 -17.57 -24.57 23.13
C ALA A 664 -18.96 -24.71 23.76
N THR A 665 -19.02 -25.37 24.92
CA THR A 665 -20.25 -25.61 25.67
C THR A 665 -20.95 -24.31 26.08
N ILE A 666 -20.24 -23.40 26.75
CA ILE A 666 -20.81 -22.12 27.19
C ILE A 666 -21.20 -21.24 26.01
N ARG A 667 -20.39 -21.22 24.92
CA ARG A 667 -20.79 -20.51 23.70
C ARG A 667 -22.08 -21.06 23.10
N GLY A 668 -22.22 -22.39 23.13
CA GLY A 668 -23.43 -23.11 22.75
C GLY A 668 -24.65 -22.67 23.56
N LEU A 669 -24.53 -22.68 24.89
CA LEU A 669 -25.58 -22.27 25.83
C LEU A 669 -25.95 -20.81 25.68
N CYS A 670 -24.98 -19.89 25.63
CA CYS A 670 -25.25 -18.46 25.43
C CYS A 670 -26.04 -18.21 24.14
N THR A 671 -25.78 -18.97 23.07
CA THR A 671 -26.47 -18.79 21.79
C THR A 671 -27.88 -19.42 21.79
N SER A 672 -28.03 -20.57 22.46
CA SER A 672 -29.21 -21.43 22.30
C SER A 672 -30.27 -21.23 23.39
N LEU A 673 -29.88 -20.84 24.61
CA LEU A 673 -30.82 -20.63 25.71
C LEU A 673 -31.66 -19.35 25.52
N SER A 674 -32.88 -19.37 26.07
CA SER A 674 -33.68 -18.15 26.29
C SER A 674 -33.01 -17.23 27.32
N GLN A 675 -33.46 -15.97 27.41
CA GLN A 675 -32.89 -15.01 28.36
C GLN A 675 -33.04 -15.50 29.80
N LYS A 676 -34.24 -15.98 30.16
CA LYS A 676 -34.54 -16.50 31.50
C LYS A 676 -33.62 -17.66 31.88
N GLN A 677 -33.52 -18.66 31.00
CA GLN A 677 -32.66 -19.83 31.24
C GLN A 677 -31.18 -19.48 31.34
N LEU A 678 -30.72 -18.49 30.58
CA LEU A 678 -29.34 -18.02 30.67
C LEU A 678 -29.08 -17.26 31.99
N LEU A 679 -30.03 -16.45 32.45
CA LEU A 679 -29.91 -15.75 33.73
C LEU A 679 -29.87 -16.73 34.90
N GLU A 680 -30.69 -17.78 34.87
CA GLU A 680 -30.64 -18.88 35.85
C GLU A 680 -29.26 -19.57 35.85
N LEU A 681 -28.67 -19.81 34.67
CA LEU A 681 -27.32 -20.36 34.55
C LEU A 681 -26.26 -19.40 35.11
N ILE A 682 -26.35 -18.11 34.82
CA ILE A 682 -25.43 -17.09 35.33
C ILE A 682 -25.53 -17.02 36.85
N ASP A 683 -26.74 -17.00 37.40
CA ASP A 683 -26.97 -16.91 38.84
C ASP A 683 -26.40 -18.12 39.58
N LYS A 684 -26.59 -19.33 39.02
CA LYS A 684 -26.03 -20.58 39.54
C LYS A 684 -24.50 -20.56 39.65
N TYR A 685 -23.82 -19.96 38.68
CA TYR A 685 -22.36 -20.01 38.58
C TYR A 685 -21.65 -18.69 38.88
N LYS A 686 -22.35 -17.63 39.32
CA LYS A 686 -21.69 -16.35 39.64
C LYS A 686 -20.66 -16.54 40.76
N PRO A 687 -19.50 -15.86 40.71
CA PRO A 687 -18.50 -15.98 41.77
C PRO A 687 -19.03 -15.35 43.07
N THR A 688 -18.75 -15.97 44.23
CA THR A 688 -19.08 -15.43 45.56
C THR A 688 -18.16 -14.27 45.92
N ASP A 689 -16.86 -14.46 45.69
CA ASP A 689 -15.79 -13.55 46.06
C ASP A 689 -15.05 -12.97 44.85
N ALA A 690 -14.36 -11.85 45.05
CA ALA A 690 -13.62 -11.18 43.99
C ALA A 690 -12.27 -11.86 43.68
N LYS A 691 -11.64 -12.49 44.69
CA LYS A 691 -10.35 -13.17 44.57
C LYS A 691 -10.59 -14.67 44.42
N ILE A 692 -9.82 -15.34 43.57
CA ILE A 692 -9.87 -16.80 43.43
C ILE A 692 -8.99 -17.42 44.52
N ASP A 693 -9.57 -18.31 45.34
CA ASP A 693 -8.78 -19.18 46.22
C ASP A 693 -8.27 -20.38 45.42
N TRP A 694 -7.05 -20.25 44.91
CA TRP A 694 -6.39 -21.28 44.10
C TRP A 694 -6.15 -22.59 44.86
N SER A 695 -6.21 -22.59 46.20
CA SER A 695 -5.99 -23.79 47.00
C SER A 695 -7.26 -24.63 47.20
N ALA A 696 -8.44 -24.04 47.03
CA ALA A 696 -9.73 -24.67 47.33
C ALA A 696 -10.74 -24.64 46.16
N VAL A 697 -10.43 -23.97 45.05
CA VAL A 697 -11.37 -23.81 43.93
C VAL A 697 -11.54 -25.09 43.09
N ASP A 698 -12.79 -25.48 42.81
CA ASP A 698 -13.11 -26.53 41.83
C ASP A 698 -12.78 -26.01 40.41
N ASP A 699 -11.76 -26.61 39.78
CA ASP A 699 -11.28 -26.27 38.44
C ASP A 699 -12.39 -26.28 37.37
N ARG A 700 -13.37 -27.19 37.48
CA ARG A 700 -14.51 -27.28 36.56
C ARG A 700 -15.42 -26.06 36.76
N ILE A 701 -15.76 -25.72 38.00
CA ILE A 701 -16.59 -24.54 38.32
C ILE A 701 -15.89 -23.26 37.85
N LEU A 702 -14.59 -23.15 38.12
CA LEU A 702 -13.79 -22.00 37.71
C LEU A 702 -13.74 -21.88 36.18
N SER A 703 -13.56 -23.00 35.47
CA SER A 703 -13.58 -23.04 34.01
C SER A 703 -14.93 -22.57 33.43
N ILE A 704 -16.05 -23.04 34.00
CA ILE A 704 -17.41 -22.58 33.65
C ILE A 704 -17.55 -21.07 33.87
N GLN A 705 -17.19 -20.58 35.06
CA GLN A 705 -17.21 -19.16 35.42
C GLN A 705 -16.45 -18.28 34.43
N ARG A 706 -15.20 -18.68 34.11
CA ARG A 706 -14.34 -17.99 33.14
C ARG A 706 -15.01 -17.86 31.78
N PHE A 707 -15.60 -18.95 31.28
CA PHE A 707 -16.21 -18.94 29.95
C PHE A 707 -17.58 -18.26 29.92
N ILE A 708 -18.36 -18.26 31.00
CA ILE A 708 -19.58 -17.46 31.13
C ILE A 708 -19.22 -15.98 31.06
N ALA A 709 -18.28 -15.53 31.90
CA ALA A 709 -17.78 -14.16 31.92
C ALA A 709 -17.31 -13.71 30.52
N LYS A 710 -16.58 -14.57 29.83
CA LYS A 710 -15.99 -14.27 28.52
C LYS A 710 -16.97 -14.22 27.36
N ASN A 711 -18.08 -14.97 27.41
CA ASN A 711 -18.93 -15.18 26.22
C ASN A 711 -20.37 -14.67 26.33
N MET A 712 -20.86 -14.24 27.49
CA MET A 712 -22.27 -13.83 27.65
C MET A 712 -22.75 -12.74 26.67
N HIS A 713 -21.84 -11.92 26.12
CA HIS A 713 -22.18 -10.92 25.10
C HIS A 713 -22.68 -11.47 23.75
N ILE A 714 -22.51 -12.78 23.49
CA ILE A 714 -23.05 -13.41 22.28
C ILE A 714 -24.50 -13.87 22.44
N ALA A 715 -25.00 -13.84 23.68
CA ALA A 715 -26.35 -14.26 23.98
C ALA A 715 -27.40 -13.32 23.41
N ARG A 716 -28.59 -13.88 23.23
CA ARG A 716 -29.72 -13.18 22.63
C ARG A 716 -31.01 -13.52 23.38
N PRO A 717 -31.78 -12.54 23.85
CA PRO A 717 -31.38 -11.15 24.12
C PRO A 717 -30.09 -11.06 24.95
N GLN A 718 -29.38 -9.93 24.83
CA GLN A 718 -28.14 -9.72 25.56
C GLN A 718 -28.45 -9.55 27.07
N PRO A 719 -27.66 -10.12 28.00
CA PRO A 719 -27.86 -9.93 29.43
C PRO A 719 -27.72 -8.46 29.85
N SER A 720 -28.33 -8.09 30.98
CA SER A 720 -28.23 -6.72 31.50
C SER A 720 -26.81 -6.41 31.99
N PRO A 721 -26.42 -5.12 32.08
CA PRO A 721 -25.13 -4.73 32.65
C PRO A 721 -24.85 -5.30 34.04
N GLU A 722 -25.88 -5.47 34.88
CA GLU A 722 -25.75 -6.09 36.20
C GLU A 722 -25.17 -7.50 36.12
N SER A 723 -25.57 -8.31 35.14
CA SER A 723 -25.12 -9.70 35.01
C SER A 723 -23.61 -9.82 34.80
N ILE A 724 -23.00 -8.91 34.02
CA ILE A 724 -21.55 -8.94 33.79
C ILE A 724 -20.76 -8.34 34.95
N LEU A 725 -21.36 -7.42 35.71
CA LEU A 725 -20.70 -6.81 36.88
C LEU A 725 -20.43 -7.83 37.99
N PHE A 726 -21.18 -8.93 38.08
CA PHE A 726 -20.84 -10.05 38.98
C PHE A 726 -19.44 -10.63 38.73
N PHE A 727 -18.97 -10.61 37.47
CA PHE A 727 -17.67 -11.14 37.06
C PHE A 727 -16.61 -10.05 36.84
N ALA A 728 -17.01 -8.78 36.74
CA ALA A 728 -16.11 -7.65 36.50
C ALA A 728 -15.43 -7.17 37.80
N ARG A 729 -14.92 -8.10 38.63
CA ARG A 729 -14.29 -7.82 39.92
C ARG A 729 -13.13 -8.78 40.20
N GLY A 730 -12.11 -8.28 40.89
CA GLY A 730 -10.89 -9.00 41.26
C GLY A 730 -10.30 -9.84 40.12
N ASP A 731 -9.99 -11.10 40.38
CA ASP A 731 -9.30 -12.00 39.44
C ASP A 731 -10.14 -12.42 38.24
N TYR A 732 -11.47 -12.24 38.31
CA TYR A 732 -12.40 -12.61 37.25
C TYR A 732 -12.47 -11.58 36.12
N LEU A 733 -12.04 -10.33 36.38
CA LEU A 733 -12.16 -9.21 35.44
C LEU A 733 -11.47 -9.49 34.09
N GLN A 734 -10.30 -10.12 34.11
CA GLN A 734 -9.55 -10.49 32.90
C GLN A 734 -10.37 -11.38 31.95
N TYR A 735 -11.25 -12.21 32.50
CA TYR A 735 -12.14 -13.08 31.71
C TYR A 735 -13.40 -12.34 31.27
N ALA A 736 -13.94 -11.47 32.13
CA ALA A 736 -15.15 -10.67 31.87
C ALA A 736 -14.95 -9.61 30.78
N LEU A 737 -13.71 -9.15 30.55
CA LEU A 737 -13.39 -8.00 29.72
C LEU A 737 -14.05 -7.99 28.32
N PRO A 738 -14.05 -9.09 27.53
CA PRO A 738 -14.69 -9.10 26.22
C PRO A 738 -16.20 -8.86 26.30
N SER A 739 -16.88 -9.49 27.27
CA SER A 739 -18.31 -9.30 27.45
C SER A 739 -18.64 -7.94 28.04
N LEU A 740 -17.85 -7.48 29.01
CA LEU A 740 -18.00 -6.16 29.62
C LEU A 740 -17.97 -5.07 28.54
N LEU A 741 -16.92 -5.06 27.71
CA LEU A 741 -16.78 -4.12 26.61
C LEU A 741 -17.96 -4.20 25.63
N ALA A 742 -18.37 -5.42 25.24
CA ALA A 742 -19.41 -5.62 24.25
C ALA A 742 -20.83 -5.30 24.76
N ILE A 743 -21.14 -5.55 26.03
CA ILE A 743 -22.41 -5.19 26.66
C ILE A 743 -22.51 -3.68 26.79
N PHE A 744 -21.54 -3.05 27.46
CA PHE A 744 -21.57 -1.62 27.72
C PHE A 744 -21.49 -0.76 26.45
N TYR A 745 -20.72 -1.18 25.44
CA TYR A 745 -20.68 -0.48 24.16
C TYR A 745 -22.05 -0.50 23.43
N ASN A 746 -22.87 -1.53 23.63
CA ASN A 746 -24.18 -1.65 23.00
C ASN A 746 -25.29 -0.91 23.74
N LEU A 747 -25.05 -0.37 24.93
CA LEU A 747 -26.06 0.44 25.63
C LEU A 747 -26.43 1.67 24.79
N ASN A 748 -27.69 2.10 24.89
CA ASN A 748 -28.08 3.40 24.35
C ASN A 748 -27.52 4.54 25.24
N ILE A 749 -27.69 5.80 24.83
CA ILE A 749 -27.10 6.94 25.55
C ILE A 749 -27.73 7.07 26.95
N THR A 750 -29.05 6.91 27.03
CA THR A 750 -29.80 6.99 28.29
C THR A 750 -29.33 5.95 29.31
N GLU A 751 -29.19 4.70 28.89
CA GLU A 751 -28.64 3.63 29.72
C GLU A 751 -27.17 3.88 30.07
N SER A 752 -26.36 4.37 29.12
CA SER A 752 -24.96 4.69 29.38
C SER A 752 -24.83 5.72 30.51
N LYS A 753 -25.65 6.78 30.52
CA LYS A 753 -25.70 7.78 31.61
C LYS A 753 -26.02 7.15 32.97
N LYS A 754 -26.90 6.14 33.01
CA LYS A 754 -27.24 5.39 34.24
C LYS A 754 -26.06 4.58 34.79
N TYR A 755 -25.26 3.95 33.92
CA TYR A 755 -24.22 2.99 34.36
C TYR A 755 -22.80 3.56 34.42
N ILE A 756 -22.49 4.64 33.71
CA ILE A 756 -21.15 5.25 33.73
C ILE A 756 -20.69 5.59 35.16
N PRO A 757 -21.50 6.25 36.02
CA PRO A 757 -21.09 6.54 37.40
C PRO A 757 -20.63 5.28 38.16
N LYS A 758 -21.39 4.18 38.06
CA LYS A 758 -21.03 2.89 38.68
C LYS A 758 -19.70 2.33 38.19
N LEU A 759 -19.34 2.57 36.93
CA LEU A 759 -18.04 2.15 36.40
C LEU A 759 -16.91 3.07 36.87
N LEU A 760 -17.17 4.36 37.05
CA LEU A 760 -16.18 5.33 37.49
C LEU A 760 -15.79 5.13 38.96
N ASP A 761 -16.70 4.60 39.78
CA ASP A 761 -16.46 4.24 41.18
C ASP A 761 -15.84 2.83 41.35
N ALA A 762 -15.64 2.10 40.26
CA ALA A 762 -15.10 0.75 40.29
C ALA A 762 -13.56 0.74 40.37
N PRO A 763 -12.91 -0.41 40.66
CA PRO A 763 -11.45 -0.53 40.65
C PRO A 763 -10.83 -0.10 39.31
N VAL A 764 -9.58 0.36 39.36
CA VAL A 764 -8.80 0.99 38.27
C VAL A 764 -9.06 0.37 36.89
N SER A 765 -9.01 -0.95 36.76
CA SER A 765 -9.18 -1.62 35.47
C SER A 765 -10.60 -1.44 34.88
N VAL A 766 -11.65 -1.49 35.70
CA VAL A 766 -13.04 -1.24 35.29
C VAL A 766 -13.28 0.26 35.10
N GLN A 767 -12.70 1.10 35.96
CA GLN A 767 -12.76 2.56 35.86
C GLN A 767 -12.26 3.08 34.51
N LYS A 768 -11.15 2.54 33.99
CA LYS A 768 -10.67 2.85 32.63
C LYS A 768 -11.72 2.59 31.57
N HIS A 769 -12.56 1.57 31.73
CA HIS A 769 -13.65 1.29 30.79
C HIS A 769 -14.82 2.26 30.94
N GLY A 770 -15.13 2.70 32.16
CA GLY A 770 -16.05 3.81 32.42
C GLY A 770 -15.63 5.09 31.69
N ILE A 771 -14.36 5.47 31.82
CA ILE A 771 -13.78 6.65 31.14
C ILE A 771 -13.88 6.53 29.61
N ARG A 772 -13.52 5.37 29.04
CA ARG A 772 -13.65 5.09 27.59
C ARG A 772 -15.10 5.15 27.12
N LEU A 773 -16.03 4.66 27.92
CA LEU A 773 -17.44 4.66 27.58
C LEU A 773 -18.01 6.08 27.63
N ALA A 774 -17.64 6.86 28.65
CA ALA A 774 -18.00 8.27 28.76
C ALA A 774 -17.56 9.06 27.53
N TYR A 775 -16.28 8.97 27.15
CA TYR A 775 -15.74 9.60 25.95
C TYR A 775 -16.53 9.25 24.67
N LYS A 776 -16.99 7.99 24.55
CA LYS A 776 -17.68 7.50 23.36
C LYS A 776 -19.17 7.83 23.29
N LYS A 777 -19.81 8.10 24.42
CA LYS A 777 -21.28 8.13 24.54
C LYS A 777 -21.85 9.46 24.99
N LEU A 778 -21.08 10.24 25.73
CA LEU A 778 -21.56 11.48 26.34
C LEU A 778 -21.15 12.69 25.51
N ASP A 779 -21.86 13.79 25.71
CA ASP A 779 -21.53 15.09 25.12
C ASP A 779 -20.29 15.73 25.77
N HIS A 780 -19.70 16.71 25.08
CA HIS A 780 -18.43 17.33 25.48
C HIS A 780 -18.49 17.96 26.88
N GLU A 781 -19.57 18.67 27.22
CA GLU A 781 -19.72 19.33 28.52
C GLU A 781 -19.80 18.31 29.67
N THR A 782 -20.57 17.25 29.48
CA THR A 782 -20.65 16.16 30.47
C THR A 782 -19.30 15.45 30.63
N ILE A 783 -18.58 15.20 29.53
CA ILE A 783 -17.24 14.57 29.58
C ILE A 783 -16.25 15.46 30.33
N LYS A 784 -16.25 16.78 30.07
CA LYS A 784 -15.34 17.74 30.71
C LYS A 784 -15.45 17.66 32.24
N LYS A 785 -16.67 17.71 32.76
CA LYS A 785 -16.93 17.58 34.19
C LYS A 785 -16.44 16.25 34.75
N ILE A 786 -16.82 15.13 34.12
CA ILE A 786 -16.43 13.78 34.56
C ILE A 786 -14.90 13.63 34.59
N PHE A 787 -14.20 14.06 33.55
CA PHE A 787 -12.76 13.92 33.44
C PHE A 787 -12.02 14.78 34.46
N PHE A 788 -12.51 15.99 34.74
CA PHE A 788 -11.98 16.86 35.78
C PHE A 788 -12.13 16.23 37.17
N ASP A 789 -13.33 15.72 37.49
CA ASP A 789 -13.61 15.08 38.79
C ASP A 789 -12.79 13.79 38.98
N CYS A 790 -12.66 12.98 37.92
CA CYS A 790 -11.81 11.78 37.94
C CYS A 790 -10.31 12.11 38.05
N TRP A 791 -9.85 13.19 37.41
CA TRP A 791 -8.46 13.63 37.51
C TRP A 791 -8.10 14.06 38.92
N LYS A 792 -8.99 14.85 39.56
CA LYS A 792 -8.81 15.32 40.95
C LYS A 792 -8.82 14.18 41.97
N SER A 793 -9.67 13.18 41.77
CA SER A 793 -9.83 12.07 42.72
C SER A 793 -8.79 10.96 42.56
N SER A 794 -8.12 10.83 41.40
CA SER A 794 -7.24 9.70 41.11
C SER A 794 -5.75 10.08 41.02
N LYS A 795 -4.93 9.41 41.85
CA LYS A 795 -3.45 9.42 41.75
C LYS A 795 -2.91 8.27 40.88
N ASN A 796 -3.77 7.44 40.31
CA ASN A 796 -3.32 6.28 39.54
C ASN A 796 -2.80 6.71 38.16
N VAL A 797 -1.51 6.50 37.89
CA VAL A 797 -0.83 6.89 36.63
C VAL A 797 -1.58 6.43 35.37
N SER A 798 -2.18 5.24 35.41
CA SER A 798 -2.86 4.67 34.25
C SER A 798 -4.29 5.18 34.04
N ILE A 799 -4.92 5.74 35.09
CA ILE A 799 -6.18 6.49 34.99
C ILE A 799 -5.90 7.89 34.45
N ARG A 800 -4.87 8.56 34.99
CA ARG A 800 -4.43 9.87 34.53
C ARG A 800 -4.04 9.84 33.06
N ALA A 801 -3.27 8.83 32.63
CA ALA A 801 -2.90 8.65 31.22
C ALA A 801 -4.09 8.55 30.26
N ILE A 802 -5.16 7.83 30.66
CA ILE A 802 -6.33 7.68 29.79
C ILE A 802 -7.20 8.94 29.76
N ILE A 803 -7.31 9.66 30.89
CA ILE A 803 -8.02 10.94 30.96
C ILE A 803 -7.28 11.99 30.13
N PHE A 804 -5.96 12.11 30.31
CA PHE A 804 -5.12 13.02 29.55
C PHE A 804 -5.27 12.76 28.04
N LYS A 805 -5.12 11.50 27.63
CA LYS A 805 -5.28 11.10 26.23
C LYS A 805 -6.61 11.56 25.63
N PHE A 806 -7.73 11.26 26.28
CA PHE A 806 -9.03 11.61 25.71
C PHE A 806 -9.32 13.11 25.78
N THR A 807 -8.77 13.82 26.77
CA THR A 807 -8.88 15.29 26.85
C THR A 807 -8.06 15.96 25.75
N PHE A 808 -6.85 15.48 25.50
CA PHE A 808 -6.01 15.90 24.38
C PHE A 808 -6.70 15.62 23.03
N GLU A 809 -7.27 14.43 22.85
CA GLU A 809 -8.06 14.10 21.65
C GLU A 809 -9.28 15.02 21.48
N LEU A 810 -9.94 15.45 22.57
CA LEU A 810 -11.03 16.44 22.49
C LEU A 810 -10.49 17.79 22.00
N LEU A 811 -9.38 18.27 22.58
CA LEU A 811 -8.73 19.52 22.19
C LEU A 811 -8.36 19.53 20.71
N CYS A 812 -7.68 18.49 20.23
CA CYS A 812 -7.22 18.39 18.84
C CYS A 812 -8.38 18.31 17.82
N ASN A 813 -9.54 17.81 18.22
CA ASN A 813 -10.70 17.68 17.33
C ASN A 813 -11.66 18.90 17.39
N GLU A 814 -11.42 19.86 18.28
CA GLU A 814 -12.28 21.02 18.45
C GLU A 814 -11.98 22.09 17.39
N LYS A 815 -13.05 22.59 16.76
CA LYS A 815 -12.98 23.60 15.70
C LYS A 815 -13.44 24.98 16.18
N ASP A 816 -14.25 25.03 17.23
CA ASP A 816 -14.68 26.27 17.85
C ASP A 816 -13.56 26.85 18.72
N SER A 817 -13.13 28.08 18.43
CA SER A 817 -12.00 28.71 19.12
C SER A 817 -12.26 28.91 20.62
N GLY A 818 -13.49 29.22 21.04
CA GLY A 818 -13.85 29.42 22.44
C GLY A 818 -13.81 28.11 23.23
N LYS A 819 -14.38 27.04 22.67
CA LYS A 819 -14.31 25.70 23.27
C LYS A 819 -12.89 25.14 23.30
N ALA A 820 -12.09 25.42 22.27
CA ALA A 820 -10.69 25.04 22.23
C ALA A 820 -9.89 25.69 23.38
N VAL A 821 -10.12 26.97 23.69
CA VAL A 821 -9.54 27.64 24.87
C VAL A 821 -9.96 26.94 26.15
N SER A 822 -11.26 26.65 26.31
CA SER A 822 -11.78 26.00 27.51
C SER A 822 -11.27 24.57 27.73
N LEU A 823 -10.99 23.83 26.65
CA LEU A 823 -10.34 22.52 26.69
C LEU A 823 -8.84 22.64 26.95
N TRP A 824 -8.19 23.66 26.38
CA TRP A 824 -6.79 23.96 26.67
C TRP A 824 -6.56 24.25 28.14
N GLU A 825 -7.38 25.10 28.79
CA GLU A 825 -7.28 25.38 30.23
C GLU A 825 -7.32 24.09 31.08
N MET A 826 -8.12 23.12 30.65
CA MET A 826 -8.20 21.82 31.30
C MET A 826 -6.95 20.95 31.06
N VAL A 827 -6.42 20.93 29.83
CA VAL A 827 -5.16 20.24 29.52
C VAL A 827 -3.98 20.90 30.23
N GLU A 828 -3.94 22.22 30.29
CA GLU A 828 -2.94 22.99 31.01
C GLU A 828 -2.93 22.64 32.49
N LEU A 829 -4.10 22.65 33.13
CA LEU A 829 -4.27 22.21 34.51
C LEU A 829 -3.77 20.77 34.71
N PHE A 830 -3.99 19.88 33.73
CA PHE A 830 -3.49 18.52 33.82
C PHE A 830 -1.97 18.49 33.74
N ILE A 831 -1.36 19.22 32.81
CA ILE A 831 0.11 19.34 32.68
C ILE A 831 0.73 19.87 33.99
N ASP A 832 0.14 20.90 34.60
CA ASP A 832 0.62 21.47 35.87
C ASP A 832 0.59 20.47 37.04
N ASN A 833 -0.30 19.48 36.96
CA ASN A 833 -0.46 18.45 37.97
C ASN A 833 0.31 17.17 37.67
N LEU A 834 1.03 17.06 36.54
CA LEU A 834 1.81 15.86 36.19
C LEU A 834 3.02 15.70 37.11
N THR A 835 3.33 14.45 37.47
CA THR A 835 4.61 14.10 38.08
C THR A 835 5.61 13.64 37.02
N PHE A 836 6.87 13.39 37.40
CA PHE A 836 7.88 12.84 36.48
C PHE A 836 7.79 11.32 36.34
N GLU A 837 6.92 10.65 37.10
CA GLU A 837 6.71 9.20 37.13
C GLU A 837 5.40 8.76 36.44
N GLU A 838 4.86 9.60 35.57
CA GLU A 838 3.64 9.31 34.81
C GLU A 838 3.87 8.25 33.72
N ASP A 839 2.78 7.76 33.11
CA ASP A 839 2.87 6.86 31.95
C ASP A 839 3.53 7.59 30.76
N LYS A 840 4.60 7.02 30.19
CA LYS A 840 5.37 7.59 29.07
C LYS A 840 4.49 8.03 27.89
N LYS A 841 3.31 7.40 27.70
CA LYS A 841 2.34 7.78 26.67
C LYS A 841 1.82 9.21 26.80
N ILE A 842 1.77 9.77 28.02
CA ILE A 842 1.40 11.18 28.21
C ILE A 842 2.43 12.07 27.52
N TYR A 843 3.72 11.82 27.75
CA TYR A 843 4.81 12.62 27.19
C TYR A 843 4.86 12.50 25.66
N GLU A 844 4.66 11.30 25.12
CA GLU A 844 4.57 11.08 23.66
C GLU A 844 3.38 11.82 23.02
N LEU A 845 2.24 11.89 23.71
CA LEU A 845 1.09 12.66 23.25
C LEU A 845 1.36 14.16 23.33
N MET A 846 2.04 14.62 24.38
CA MET A 846 2.36 16.02 24.57
C MET A 846 3.15 16.61 23.40
N CYS A 847 4.03 15.82 22.79
CA CYS A 847 4.86 16.22 21.65
C CYS A 847 4.11 16.46 20.32
N ARG A 848 2.81 16.16 20.22
CA ARG A 848 2.01 16.29 18.98
C ARG A 848 1.42 17.69 18.80
N VAL A 849 2.29 18.69 18.78
CA VAL A 849 1.91 20.12 18.80
C VAL A 849 1.12 20.51 17.55
N GLU A 850 1.40 19.90 16.40
CA GLU A 850 0.75 20.16 15.12
C GLU A 850 -0.75 19.88 15.12
N GLN A 851 -1.21 18.98 16.01
CA GLN A 851 -2.63 18.59 16.14
C GLN A 851 -3.43 19.56 17.01
N VAL A 852 -2.78 20.46 17.75
CA VAL A 852 -3.46 21.39 18.65
C VAL A 852 -4.04 22.57 17.85
N PRO A 853 -5.23 23.08 18.18
CA PRO A 853 -5.82 24.24 17.49
C PRO A 853 -4.89 25.48 17.52
N ARG A 854 -4.82 26.20 16.39
CA ARG A 854 -3.84 27.29 16.19
C ARG A 854 -3.90 28.37 17.28
N ASN A 855 -5.10 28.76 17.71
CA ASN A 855 -5.34 29.82 18.70
C ASN A 855 -4.79 29.53 20.11
N VAL A 856 -4.45 28.28 20.44
CA VAL A 856 -3.84 27.90 21.73
C VAL A 856 -2.48 27.22 21.57
N ARG A 857 -2.02 27.00 20.34
CA ARG A 857 -0.84 26.17 20.03
C ARG A 857 0.46 26.72 20.61
N ALA A 858 0.66 28.04 20.59
CA ALA A 858 1.85 28.66 21.15
C ALA A 858 1.94 28.47 22.67
N LYS A 859 0.84 28.75 23.39
CA LYS A 859 0.75 28.53 24.85
C LYS A 859 0.98 27.06 25.20
N TYR A 860 0.39 26.16 24.43
CA TYR A 860 0.58 24.72 24.56
C TYR A 860 2.05 24.31 24.39
N LEU A 861 2.71 24.76 23.32
CA LEU A 861 4.11 24.44 23.02
C LEU A 861 5.02 24.84 24.17
N ILE A 862 4.91 26.09 24.65
CA ILE A 862 5.74 26.61 25.75
C ILE A 862 5.58 25.76 27.00
N LYS A 863 4.32 25.50 27.39
CA LYS A 863 4.01 24.71 28.59
C LYS A 863 4.62 23.31 28.52
N VAL A 864 4.47 22.66 27.37
CA VAL A 864 5.01 21.31 27.12
C VAL A 864 6.53 21.32 27.11
N TYR A 865 7.15 22.31 26.44
CA TYR A 865 8.60 22.45 26.38
C TYR A 865 9.20 22.59 27.78
N ASP A 866 8.65 23.47 28.61
CA ASP A 866 9.10 23.69 29.99
C ASP A 866 8.96 22.43 30.85
N PHE A 867 7.85 21.70 30.70
CA PHE A 867 7.65 20.43 31.37
C PHE A 867 8.68 19.38 30.93
N MET A 868 8.89 19.21 29.62
CA MET A 868 9.83 18.23 29.07
C MET A 868 11.28 18.54 29.44
N LYS A 869 11.65 19.83 29.51
CA LYS A 869 12.97 20.25 29.99
C LYS A 869 13.20 19.86 31.45
N LYS A 870 12.21 20.05 32.33
CA LYS A 870 12.26 19.60 33.74
C LYS A 870 12.30 18.07 33.83
N LEU A 871 11.52 17.37 33.01
CA LEU A 871 11.48 15.91 32.96
C LEU A 871 12.86 15.31 32.64
N THR A 872 13.54 15.82 31.61
CA THR A 872 14.90 15.38 31.21
C THR A 872 15.91 15.41 32.38
N GLN A 873 15.77 16.35 33.31
CA GLN A 873 16.66 16.46 34.47
C GLN A 873 16.34 15.45 35.59
N LYS A 874 15.13 14.90 35.60
CA LYS A 874 14.58 14.07 36.70
C LYS A 874 14.45 12.59 36.35
N VAL A 875 14.45 12.25 35.06
CA VAL A 875 14.39 10.86 34.58
C VAL A 875 15.74 10.14 34.67
N LYS A 876 15.67 8.80 34.59
CA LYS A 876 16.82 7.90 34.53
C LYS A 876 17.72 8.21 33.33
N GLU A 877 19.02 8.01 33.49
CA GLU A 877 20.04 8.33 32.49
C GLU A 877 19.76 7.67 31.12
N GLU A 878 19.36 6.40 31.11
CA GLU A 878 18.99 5.64 29.90
C GLU A 878 17.86 6.27 29.07
N ASP A 879 16.97 7.05 29.68
CA ASP A 879 15.83 7.69 29.02
C ASP A 879 16.12 9.16 28.62
N ARG A 880 17.19 9.77 29.15
CA ARG A 880 17.45 11.23 29.00
C ARG A 880 17.63 11.65 27.55
N ASP A 881 18.40 10.90 26.78
CA ASP A 881 18.71 11.25 25.38
C ASP A 881 17.46 11.23 24.50
N ASN A 882 16.54 10.29 24.75
CA ASN A 882 15.28 10.25 24.02
C ASN A 882 14.42 11.50 24.31
N TYR A 883 14.34 11.93 25.58
CA TYR A 883 13.58 13.14 25.95
C TYR A 883 14.27 14.45 25.54
N LYS A 884 15.60 14.51 25.52
CA LYS A 884 16.35 15.61 24.88
C LYS A 884 15.96 15.76 23.41
N ARG A 885 15.99 14.66 22.64
CA ARG A 885 15.59 14.67 21.22
C ARG A 885 14.14 15.14 21.03
N LEU A 886 13.21 14.65 21.85
CA LEU A 886 11.81 15.10 21.80
C LEU A 886 11.66 16.60 22.15
N THR A 887 12.48 17.11 23.06
CA THR A 887 12.49 18.54 23.44
C THR A 887 13.03 19.41 22.31
N ALA A 888 14.06 18.97 21.59
CA ALA A 888 14.55 19.63 20.39
C ALA A 888 13.48 19.67 19.28
N GLN A 889 12.79 18.55 19.03
CA GLN A 889 11.67 18.49 18.07
C GLN A 889 10.52 19.43 18.44
N LEU A 890 10.20 19.54 19.74
CA LEU A 890 9.20 20.49 20.23
C LEU A 890 9.56 21.94 19.88
N ALA A 891 10.83 22.31 20.05
CA ALA A 891 11.30 23.65 19.70
C ALA A 891 11.18 23.95 18.19
N GLU A 892 11.40 22.95 17.32
CA GLU A 892 11.25 23.09 15.87
C GLU A 892 9.84 23.51 15.44
N HIS A 893 8.80 23.07 16.16
CA HIS A 893 7.42 23.47 15.88
C HIS A 893 7.20 24.99 16.02
N SER A 894 8.06 25.71 16.76
CA SER A 894 7.99 27.17 16.89
C SER A 894 8.08 27.87 15.54
N ARG A 895 8.78 27.28 14.55
CA ARG A 895 8.89 27.82 13.19
C ARG A 895 7.52 28.01 12.53
N GLN A 896 6.58 27.09 12.73
CA GLN A 896 5.27 27.12 12.07
C GLN A 896 4.28 28.11 12.72
N ILE A 897 4.61 28.62 13.91
CA ILE A 897 3.73 29.50 14.71
C ILE A 897 4.49 30.71 15.26
N MET A 898 5.58 31.12 14.61
CA MET A 898 6.49 32.14 15.13
C MET A 898 5.80 33.47 15.49
N ASP A 899 4.78 33.88 14.72
CA ASP A 899 3.99 35.08 14.99
C ASP A 899 3.23 35.05 16.32
N ASP A 900 2.86 33.84 16.78
CA ASP A 900 2.10 33.63 18.00
C ASP A 900 3.03 33.37 19.21
N MET A 901 4.35 33.26 19.00
CA MET A 901 5.34 32.88 20.02
C MET A 901 5.91 34.10 20.76
N PRO A 902 6.04 34.05 22.10
CA PRO A 902 6.75 35.08 22.87
C PRO A 902 8.24 35.17 22.46
N PRO A 903 8.76 36.35 22.12
CA PRO A 903 10.15 36.53 21.68
C PRO A 903 11.17 36.06 22.72
N GLU A 904 10.90 36.26 24.01
CA GLU A 904 11.79 35.90 25.11
C GLU A 904 11.97 34.38 25.21
N PHE A 905 10.90 33.63 24.99
CA PHE A 905 10.95 32.17 24.98
C PHE A 905 11.80 31.66 23.81
N VAL A 906 11.53 32.14 22.59
CA VAL A 906 12.27 31.70 21.39
C VAL A 906 13.75 32.09 21.51
N HIS A 907 14.05 33.28 22.02
CA HIS A 907 15.42 33.70 22.30
C HIS A 907 16.13 32.77 23.30
N GLY A 908 15.46 32.36 24.38
CA GLY A 908 16.01 31.41 25.35
C GLY A 908 16.32 30.04 24.74
N VAL A 909 15.43 29.52 23.88
CA VAL A 909 15.64 28.25 23.14
C VAL A 909 16.84 28.37 22.20
N ILE A 910 16.93 29.48 21.46
CA ILE A 910 18.03 29.75 20.53
C ILE A 910 19.37 29.83 21.29
N GLN A 911 19.41 30.57 22.40
CA GLN A 911 20.63 30.74 23.19
C GLN A 911 21.15 29.41 23.75
N GLU A 912 20.25 28.57 24.28
CA GLU A 912 20.61 27.25 24.77
C GLU A 912 21.24 26.36 23.68
N PHE A 913 20.65 26.34 22.48
CA PHE A 913 21.19 25.62 21.32
C PHE A 913 22.54 26.18 20.87
N ILE A 914 22.69 27.50 20.83
CA ILE A 914 23.95 28.15 20.47
C ILE A 914 25.08 27.69 21.39
N ASP A 915 24.84 27.69 22.70
CA ASP A 915 25.87 27.39 23.68
C ASP A 915 26.24 25.89 23.73
N LYS A 916 25.24 25.01 23.70
CA LYS A 916 25.46 23.55 23.85
C LYS A 916 25.83 22.84 22.56
N ASP A 917 25.14 23.18 21.47
CA ASP A 917 25.18 22.38 20.23
C ASP A 917 25.95 23.10 19.12
N PHE A 918 25.68 24.39 18.91
CA PHE A 918 26.32 25.14 17.83
C PHE A 918 27.83 25.36 18.10
N PHE A 919 28.20 25.69 19.34
CA PHE A 919 29.58 25.92 19.76
C PHE A 919 30.12 24.91 20.80
N GLY A 920 29.26 24.26 21.59
CA GLY A 920 29.67 23.38 22.70
C GLY A 920 29.96 21.93 22.31
N PHE A 921 29.30 21.42 21.25
CA PHE A 921 29.42 20.05 20.77
C PHE A 921 29.16 18.96 21.83
N GLU A 922 28.22 19.20 22.76
CA GLU A 922 27.88 18.25 23.82
C GLU A 922 27.29 16.94 23.27
N ASP A 923 26.63 16.97 22.13
CA ASP A 923 26.14 15.79 21.42
C ASP A 923 27.22 15.26 20.46
N ASN A 924 27.67 14.01 20.66
CA ASN A 924 28.75 13.31 19.93
C ASN A 924 28.55 13.16 18.39
N PHE A 925 27.55 13.80 17.79
CA PHE A 925 27.33 13.84 16.35
C PHE A 925 28.02 15.08 15.77
N GLY A 926 29.28 14.96 15.36
CA GLY A 926 30.15 16.04 14.87
C GLY A 926 29.72 16.79 13.59
N SER A 927 28.45 16.74 13.19
CA SER A 927 27.84 17.68 12.24
C SER A 927 26.37 17.87 12.63
N ILE A 928 25.88 19.11 12.68
CA ILE A 928 24.45 19.41 12.86
C ILE A 928 23.69 18.79 11.67
N HIS A 929 23.21 17.55 11.83
CA HIS A 929 22.43 16.90 10.79
C HIS A 929 21.10 17.65 10.61
N SER A 930 20.94 18.25 9.43
CA SER A 930 19.68 18.66 8.78
C SER A 930 18.65 19.42 9.65
N GLY A 931 18.63 20.75 9.52
CA GLY A 931 17.38 21.51 9.43
C GLY A 931 16.60 21.89 10.70
N GLY A 932 16.93 21.36 11.89
CA GLY A 932 16.13 21.58 13.10
C GLY A 932 16.11 23.02 13.64
N ILE A 933 16.86 23.30 14.71
CA ILE A 933 16.86 24.62 15.38
C ILE A 933 17.42 25.74 14.49
N ILE A 934 18.32 25.43 13.55
CA ILE A 934 18.80 26.44 12.57
C ILE A 934 17.65 27.03 11.75
N SER A 935 16.62 26.23 11.43
CA SER A 935 15.43 26.75 10.76
C SER A 935 14.58 27.64 11.66
N VAL A 936 14.61 27.42 12.99
CA VAL A 936 13.97 28.28 13.99
C VAL A 936 14.71 29.60 14.12
N ILE A 937 16.05 29.59 14.15
CA ILE A 937 16.89 30.80 14.16
C ILE A 937 16.59 31.65 12.93
N SER A 938 16.64 31.04 11.74
CA SER A 938 16.34 31.72 10.47
C SER A 938 14.93 32.32 10.48
N ALA A 939 13.91 31.53 10.84
CA ALA A 939 12.55 32.01 10.94
C ALA A 939 12.41 33.15 11.96
N TYR A 940 13.02 33.06 13.14
CA TYR A 940 12.96 34.10 14.17
C TYR A 940 13.53 35.42 13.67
N LEU A 941 14.71 35.39 13.05
CA LEU A 941 15.39 36.57 12.49
C LEU A 941 14.59 37.21 11.35
N LEU A 942 13.97 36.39 10.51
CA LEU A 942 13.19 36.84 9.35
C LEU A 942 11.76 37.25 9.71
N ASN A 943 11.23 36.84 10.86
CA ASN A 943 9.87 37.15 11.32
C ASN A 943 9.75 38.61 11.82
N ALA A 944 9.84 39.57 10.91
CA ALA A 944 9.70 40.99 11.20
C ALA A 944 8.75 41.67 10.21
N LYS A 945 7.92 42.58 10.72
CA LYS A 945 7.00 43.40 9.90
C LYS A 945 7.60 44.75 9.51
N ASP A 946 8.60 45.21 10.26
CA ASP A 946 9.31 46.46 10.03
C ASP A 946 10.81 46.33 10.33
N GLU A 947 11.56 47.31 9.86
CA GLU A 947 13.02 47.30 9.88
C GLU A 947 13.60 47.43 11.30
N ASN A 948 12.89 48.08 12.22
CA ASN A 948 13.35 48.25 13.61
C ASN A 948 13.34 46.90 14.33
N VAL A 949 12.24 46.15 14.22
CA VAL A 949 12.13 44.81 14.81
C VAL A 949 13.17 43.86 14.22
N GLN A 950 13.41 43.93 12.90
CA GLN A 950 14.44 43.12 12.27
C GLN A 950 15.85 43.49 12.76
N THR A 951 16.13 44.79 12.89
CA THR A 951 17.42 45.29 13.38
C THR A 951 17.67 44.85 14.82
N GLU A 952 16.66 44.96 15.70
CA GLU A 952 16.75 44.48 17.08
C GLU A 952 17.08 42.97 17.13
N LYS A 953 16.38 42.15 16.34
CA LYS A 953 16.64 40.70 16.29
C LYS A 953 18.02 40.37 15.76
N TYR A 954 18.46 41.08 14.73
CA TYR A 954 19.80 40.95 14.16
C TYR A 954 20.88 41.26 15.21
N GLU A 955 20.77 42.40 15.91
CA GLU A 955 21.73 42.84 16.93
C GLU A 955 21.73 41.91 18.15
N LYS A 956 20.55 41.50 18.61
CA LYS A 956 20.39 40.69 19.82
C LYS A 956 20.78 39.23 19.63
N VAL A 957 20.55 38.66 18.43
CA VAL A 957 20.74 37.21 18.19
C VAL A 957 21.83 36.91 17.18
N PHE A 958 21.80 37.52 15.99
CA PHE A 958 22.71 37.14 14.92
C PHE A 958 24.14 37.67 15.12
N VAL A 959 24.29 38.92 15.57
CA VAL A 959 25.61 39.53 15.81
C VAL A 959 26.46 38.74 16.83
N PRO A 960 25.93 38.29 17.98
CA PRO A 960 26.66 37.41 18.90
C PRO A 960 27.12 36.09 18.27
N ILE A 961 26.25 35.42 17.49
CA ILE A 961 26.59 34.18 16.78
C ILE A 961 27.75 34.43 15.81
N MET A 962 27.63 35.49 15.01
CA MET A 962 28.58 35.85 13.97
C MET A 962 29.97 36.15 14.55
N LYS A 963 30.06 36.99 15.61
CA LYS A 963 31.34 37.29 16.28
C LYS A 963 32.02 36.04 16.81
N ARG A 964 31.29 35.20 17.55
CA ARG A 964 31.83 33.95 18.12
C ARG A 964 32.20 32.92 17.04
N ALA A 965 31.48 32.91 15.92
CA ALA A 965 31.81 32.06 14.77
C ALA A 965 33.13 32.48 14.11
N PHE A 966 33.39 33.78 13.98
CA PHE A 966 34.65 34.28 13.41
C PHE A 966 35.84 34.07 14.33
N GLU A 967 35.68 34.22 15.64
CA GLU A 967 36.72 33.86 16.64
C GLU A 967 37.16 32.39 16.50
N LYS A 968 36.21 31.51 16.17
CA LYS A 968 36.40 30.06 16.07
C LYS A 968 36.49 29.55 14.63
N TRP A 969 36.66 30.44 13.65
CA TRP A 969 36.54 30.12 12.22
C TRP A 969 37.55 29.08 11.74
N SER A 970 38.77 29.15 12.28
CA SER A 970 39.90 28.30 11.92
C SER A 970 40.01 27.03 12.78
N GLU A 971 39.13 26.84 13.78
CA GLU A 971 39.15 25.66 14.64
C GLU A 971 38.75 24.40 13.84
N LYS A 972 39.56 23.34 13.98
CA LYS A 972 39.29 22.03 13.39
C LYS A 972 39.00 21.01 14.48
N LYS A 973 37.97 20.19 14.26
CA LYS A 973 37.67 19.00 15.07
C LYS A 973 37.53 17.81 14.14
N ASN A 974 38.28 16.75 14.40
CA ASN A 974 38.40 15.57 13.53
C ASN A 974 38.75 15.93 12.06
N GLY A 975 39.60 16.93 11.86
CA GLY A 975 40.02 17.41 10.53
C GLY A 975 39.04 18.36 9.82
N ASN A 976 37.83 18.56 10.36
CA ASN A 976 36.77 19.37 9.74
C ASN A 976 36.57 20.72 10.44
N PHE A 977 36.27 21.78 9.68
CA PHE A 977 35.89 23.09 10.21
C PHE A 977 34.39 23.12 10.56
N ILE A 978 34.03 22.55 11.72
CA ILE A 978 32.61 22.34 12.08
C ILE A 978 31.88 23.68 12.26
N ILE A 979 32.47 24.65 12.97
CA ILE A 979 31.85 25.99 13.17
C ILE A 979 31.60 26.69 11.84
N ARG A 980 32.59 26.66 10.94
CA ARG A 980 32.48 27.22 9.59
C ARG A 980 31.33 26.57 8.82
N SER A 981 31.19 25.25 8.91
CA SER A 981 30.12 24.49 8.24
C SER A 981 28.75 24.85 8.81
N ASN A 982 28.62 24.94 10.14
CA ASN A 982 27.38 25.32 10.82
C ASN A 982 26.93 26.74 10.43
N PHE A 983 27.85 27.69 10.42
CA PHE A 983 27.57 29.08 10.04
C PHE A 983 27.20 29.20 8.56
N GLN A 984 27.90 28.49 7.66
CA GLN A 984 27.55 28.42 6.24
C GLN A 984 26.14 27.87 6.02
N TYR A 985 25.74 26.85 6.80
CA TYR A 985 24.39 26.30 6.72
C TYR A 985 23.32 27.26 7.23
N LEU A 986 23.59 28.02 8.30
CA LEU A 986 22.69 29.09 8.77
C LEU A 986 22.49 30.17 7.69
N LEU A 987 23.55 30.61 7.02
CA LEU A 987 23.47 31.56 5.91
C LEU A 987 22.66 30.99 4.75
N LEU A 988 22.92 29.73 4.36
CA LEU A 988 22.13 29.06 3.32
C LEU A 988 20.65 29.05 3.68
N LYS A 989 20.32 28.72 4.94
CA LYS A 989 18.93 28.66 5.40
C LYS A 989 18.25 30.04 5.40
N LEU A 990 18.95 31.10 5.80
CA LEU A 990 18.45 32.48 5.68
C LEU A 990 18.13 32.85 4.22
N SER A 991 18.94 32.37 3.28
CA SER A 991 18.74 32.60 1.85
C SER A 991 17.52 31.83 1.32
N ASP A 992 17.40 30.53 1.64
CA ASP A 992 16.27 29.69 1.22
C ASP A 992 14.94 30.22 1.80
N ASP A 993 14.98 30.72 3.03
CA ASP A 993 13.80 31.25 3.74
C ASP A 993 13.32 32.61 3.20
N LEU A 994 14.01 33.23 2.23
CA LEU A 994 13.39 34.28 1.43
C LEU A 994 12.14 33.74 0.71
N ARG A 995 12.27 32.57 0.07
CA ARG A 995 11.19 31.86 -0.60
C ARG A 995 10.30 31.13 0.41
N ASP A 996 10.91 30.27 1.22
CA ASP A 996 10.19 29.27 2.05
C ASP A 996 9.59 29.83 3.36
N TYR A 997 9.73 31.13 3.60
CA TYR A 997 9.23 31.74 4.84
C TYR A 997 8.80 33.20 4.65
N VAL A 998 9.68 34.09 4.17
CA VAL A 998 9.41 35.53 4.08
C VAL A 998 8.25 35.82 3.13
N VAL A 999 8.33 35.32 1.89
CA VAL A 999 7.26 35.55 0.91
C VAL A 999 5.99 34.78 1.26
N GLU A 1000 6.10 33.53 1.72
CA GLU A 1000 4.94 32.72 2.15
C GLU A 1000 4.15 33.36 3.30
N ASN A 1001 4.84 34.00 4.26
CA ASN A 1001 4.22 34.62 5.43
C ASN A 1001 4.06 36.14 5.30
N LYS A 1002 4.33 36.73 4.12
CA LYS A 1002 4.19 38.16 3.83
C LYS A 1002 4.96 39.07 4.80
N LEU A 1003 6.23 38.74 5.04
CA LEU A 1003 7.11 39.44 5.99
C LEU A 1003 7.97 40.51 5.31
N LEU A 1004 8.73 41.29 6.09
CA LEU A 1004 9.69 42.26 5.56
C LEU A 1004 10.86 41.55 4.85
N LEU A 1005 11.18 41.97 3.63
CA LEU A 1005 12.41 41.54 2.95
C LEU A 1005 13.66 42.06 3.68
N PRO A 1006 14.60 41.18 4.07
CA PRO A 1006 15.70 41.48 4.99
C PRO A 1006 16.90 42.22 4.37
N VAL A 1007 16.66 43.21 3.52
CA VAL A 1007 17.72 43.85 2.70
C VAL A 1007 18.83 44.48 3.56
N LYS A 1008 18.46 45.24 4.60
CA LYS A 1008 19.43 45.89 5.49
C LYS A 1008 20.21 44.88 6.32
N MET A 1009 19.54 43.88 6.89
CA MET A 1009 20.19 42.81 7.64
C MET A 1009 21.20 42.07 6.75
N PHE A 1010 20.81 41.70 5.52
CA PHE A 1010 21.69 40.97 4.61
C PHE A 1010 22.90 41.80 4.19
N LEU A 1011 22.75 43.13 4.02
CA LEU A 1011 23.86 44.05 3.79
C LEU A 1011 24.84 44.09 4.96
N ASN A 1012 24.33 44.24 6.19
CA ASN A 1012 25.17 44.25 7.38
C ASN A 1012 25.96 42.94 7.53
N ILE A 1013 25.34 41.79 7.23
CA ILE A 1013 26.02 40.49 7.24
C ILE A 1013 27.13 40.44 6.18
N LYS A 1014 26.88 41.01 4.99
CA LYS A 1014 27.88 41.07 3.90
C LYS A 1014 29.10 41.88 4.31
N GLU A 1015 28.88 43.09 4.84
CA GLU A 1015 29.95 43.98 5.26
C GLU A 1015 30.81 43.34 6.37
N GLU A 1016 30.18 42.69 7.34
CA GLU A 1016 30.91 42.03 8.42
C GLU A 1016 31.66 40.78 7.94
N LEU A 1017 31.11 40.01 7.00
CA LEU A 1017 31.80 38.90 6.34
C LEU A 1017 33.05 39.39 5.57
N GLU A 1018 32.92 40.44 4.77
CA GLU A 1018 34.04 41.01 4.00
C GLU A 1018 35.15 41.56 4.90
N LYS A 1019 34.79 42.05 6.09
CA LYS A 1019 35.72 42.57 7.09
C LYS A 1019 36.40 41.47 7.91
N SER A 1020 35.69 40.39 8.24
CA SER A 1020 36.10 39.44 9.30
C SER A 1020 36.81 38.18 8.79
N ILE A 1021 36.65 37.82 7.51
CA ILE A 1021 37.26 36.61 6.94
C ILE A 1021 38.00 36.89 5.63
N SER A 1022 39.09 36.17 5.40
CA SER A 1022 39.97 36.37 4.23
C SER A 1022 39.28 35.94 2.93
N ILE A 1023 39.37 36.76 1.88
CA ILE A 1023 38.81 36.43 0.56
C ILE A 1023 39.50 35.22 -0.07
N SER A 1024 40.82 35.08 0.12
CA SER A 1024 41.62 33.99 -0.47
C SER A 1024 41.14 32.60 -0.05
N GLU A 1025 40.66 32.45 1.19
CA GLU A 1025 40.18 31.15 1.71
C GLU A 1025 38.65 31.01 1.63
N ASN A 1026 37.91 32.11 1.45
CA ASN A 1026 36.45 32.16 1.59
C ASN A 1026 35.71 32.71 0.37
N TYR A 1027 36.38 32.91 -0.77
CA TYR A 1027 35.82 33.53 -1.98
C TYR A 1027 34.43 33.00 -2.35
N MET A 1028 34.22 31.68 -2.36
CA MET A 1028 32.92 31.07 -2.67
C MET A 1028 31.80 31.51 -1.72
N LEU A 1029 32.07 31.60 -0.41
CA LEU A 1029 31.07 32.02 0.57
C LEU A 1029 30.72 33.51 0.41
N LEU A 1030 31.75 34.35 0.30
CA LEU A 1030 31.60 35.79 0.14
C LEU A 1030 30.82 36.12 -1.15
N THR A 1031 31.16 35.46 -2.24
CA THR A 1031 30.47 35.62 -3.54
C THR A 1031 29.03 35.14 -3.49
N LYS A 1032 28.77 33.97 -2.87
CA LYS A 1032 27.39 33.48 -2.68
C LYS A 1032 26.54 34.51 -1.94
N TRP A 1033 27.05 35.07 -0.83
CA TRP A 1033 26.31 36.04 -0.04
C TRP A 1033 26.16 37.39 -0.75
N LYS A 1034 27.19 37.87 -1.47
CA LYS A 1034 27.12 39.05 -2.36
C LYS A 1034 25.96 38.92 -3.36
N LEU A 1035 25.80 37.74 -3.96
CA LEU A 1035 24.69 37.43 -4.86
C LEU A 1035 23.33 37.34 -4.14
N THR A 1036 23.26 36.73 -2.95
CA THR A 1036 22.04 36.69 -2.13
C THR A 1036 21.54 38.10 -1.79
N VAL A 1037 22.44 39.03 -1.44
CA VAL A 1037 22.12 40.44 -1.18
C VAL A 1037 21.55 41.12 -2.44
N ALA A 1038 22.12 40.84 -3.62
CA ALA A 1038 21.62 41.38 -4.88
C ALA A 1038 20.19 40.89 -5.18
N ILE A 1039 19.90 39.60 -4.97
CA ILE A 1039 18.54 39.04 -5.11
C ILE A 1039 17.59 39.74 -4.14
N ALA A 1040 17.95 39.85 -2.85
CA ALA A 1040 17.10 40.48 -1.85
C ALA A 1040 16.79 41.96 -2.17
N LYS A 1041 17.80 42.72 -2.63
CA LYS A 1041 17.63 44.12 -3.06
C LYS A 1041 16.68 44.25 -4.23
N LEU A 1042 16.87 43.44 -5.27
CA LEU A 1042 16.02 43.49 -6.46
C LEU A 1042 14.59 43.05 -6.15
N ALA A 1043 14.43 42.02 -5.32
CA ALA A 1043 13.12 41.51 -4.91
C ALA A 1043 12.28 42.56 -4.17
N LYS A 1044 12.90 43.55 -3.51
CA LYS A 1044 12.19 44.61 -2.76
C LYS A 1044 11.19 45.40 -3.61
N LYS A 1045 11.48 45.61 -4.89
CA LYS A 1045 10.63 46.41 -5.79
C LYS A 1045 9.36 45.68 -6.29
N PRO A 1046 9.45 44.45 -6.82
CA PRO A 1046 8.27 43.69 -7.26
C PRO A 1046 7.51 43.04 -6.09
N TYR A 1047 8.10 42.96 -4.90
CA TYR A 1047 7.47 42.36 -3.74
C TYR A 1047 6.15 43.05 -3.40
N SER A 1048 5.08 42.27 -3.47
CA SER A 1048 3.71 42.70 -3.20
C SER A 1048 2.91 41.51 -2.69
N GLU A 1049 1.81 41.77 -2.01
CA GLU A 1049 1.00 40.71 -1.37
C GLU A 1049 0.40 39.69 -2.34
N ASP A 1050 0.28 40.04 -3.63
CA ASP A 1050 -0.37 39.23 -4.66
C ASP A 1050 0.62 38.38 -5.48
N LYS A 1051 1.94 38.57 -5.29
CA LYS A 1051 2.97 37.88 -6.06
C LYS A 1051 3.64 36.79 -5.25
N ASN A 1052 3.77 35.61 -5.85
CA ASN A 1052 4.57 34.53 -5.29
C ASN A 1052 6.06 34.71 -5.67
N TRP A 1053 6.93 33.84 -5.15
CA TRP A 1053 8.36 33.92 -5.40
C TRP A 1053 8.75 33.72 -6.89
N ALA A 1054 7.98 32.93 -7.64
CA ALA A 1054 8.22 32.74 -9.07
C ALA A 1054 7.94 34.02 -9.88
N ASP A 1055 6.88 34.75 -9.53
CA ASP A 1055 6.55 36.04 -10.15
C ASP A 1055 7.63 37.09 -9.86
N ILE A 1056 8.07 37.18 -8.60
CA ILE A 1056 9.14 38.07 -8.16
C ILE A 1056 10.43 37.76 -8.92
N THR A 1057 10.83 36.49 -8.96
CA THR A 1057 12.06 36.08 -9.65
C THR A 1057 11.99 36.31 -11.16
N ALA A 1058 10.80 36.25 -11.77
CA ALA A 1058 10.60 36.56 -13.19
C ALA A 1058 10.86 38.02 -13.54
N GLU A 1059 10.49 38.94 -12.66
CA GLU A 1059 10.69 40.38 -12.85
C GLU A 1059 12.13 40.81 -12.61
N ILE A 1060 12.81 40.21 -11.62
CA ILE A 1060 14.19 40.60 -11.29
C ILE A 1060 15.24 39.93 -12.17
N ALA A 1061 14.94 38.81 -12.82
CA ALA A 1061 15.92 37.99 -13.52
C ALA A 1061 16.81 38.77 -14.52
N PRO A 1062 16.28 39.65 -15.40
CA PRO A 1062 17.13 40.41 -16.32
C PRO A 1062 18.11 41.34 -15.61
N GLU A 1063 17.66 42.02 -14.55
CA GLU A 1063 18.51 42.97 -13.82
C GLU A 1063 19.52 42.23 -12.92
N PHE A 1064 19.12 41.12 -12.33
CA PHE A 1064 20.02 40.25 -11.58
C PHE A 1064 21.14 39.68 -12.46
N GLY A 1065 20.82 39.33 -13.71
CA GLY A 1065 21.82 38.88 -14.68
C GLY A 1065 22.88 39.94 -14.99
N LYS A 1066 22.48 41.20 -15.19
CA LYS A 1066 23.43 42.31 -15.41
C LYS A 1066 24.33 42.53 -14.19
N ILE A 1067 23.75 42.61 -12.99
CA ILE A 1067 24.52 42.78 -11.74
C ILE A 1067 25.53 41.63 -11.56
N SER A 1068 25.11 40.40 -11.86
CA SER A 1068 25.99 39.23 -11.76
C SER A 1068 27.14 39.32 -12.77
N LEU A 1069 26.88 39.74 -14.00
CA LEU A 1069 27.94 39.98 -15.00
C LEU A 1069 28.92 41.07 -14.52
N ASP A 1070 28.44 42.19 -13.99
CA ASP A 1070 29.29 43.27 -13.52
C ASP A 1070 30.17 42.83 -12.34
N TYR A 1071 29.64 42.02 -11.43
CA TYR A 1071 30.43 41.40 -10.36
C TYR A 1071 31.48 40.44 -10.90
N LEU A 1072 31.17 39.65 -11.93
CA LEU A 1072 32.16 38.77 -12.55
C LEU A 1072 33.29 39.58 -13.19
N LYS A 1073 32.99 40.68 -13.90
CA LYS A 1073 34.01 41.56 -14.48
C LYS A 1073 34.91 42.18 -13.42
N GLU A 1074 34.33 42.65 -12.33
CA GLU A 1074 35.06 43.18 -11.18
C GLU A 1074 36.01 42.12 -10.60
N ASP A 1075 35.52 40.90 -10.39
CA ASP A 1075 36.30 39.80 -9.82
C ASP A 1075 37.42 39.33 -10.76
N VAL A 1076 37.17 39.28 -12.08
CA VAL A 1076 38.18 38.94 -13.09
C VAL A 1076 39.31 39.98 -13.10
N LYS A 1077 38.95 41.27 -13.02
CA LYS A 1077 39.92 42.37 -12.96
C LYS A 1077 40.72 42.38 -11.67
N THR A 1078 40.09 42.04 -10.54
CA THR A 1078 40.68 42.14 -9.20
C THR A 1078 41.49 40.90 -8.82
N HIS A 1079 41.13 39.74 -9.37
CA HIS A 1079 41.78 38.46 -9.07
C HIS A 1079 42.53 37.93 -10.29
N PHE A 1080 41.89 37.08 -11.09
CA PHE A 1080 42.46 36.47 -12.30
C PHE A 1080 41.33 35.87 -13.17
N PRO A 1081 41.51 35.76 -14.50
CA PRO A 1081 40.52 35.21 -15.43
C PRO A 1081 39.81 33.92 -14.96
N CYS A 1082 40.58 32.92 -14.51
CA CYS A 1082 40.05 31.63 -14.06
C CYS A 1082 39.14 31.68 -12.82
N ILE A 1083 38.97 32.83 -12.16
CA ILE A 1083 38.07 33.01 -11.02
C ILE A 1083 36.61 32.69 -11.39
N TYR A 1084 36.27 32.80 -12.68
CA TYR A 1084 34.95 32.45 -13.23
C TYR A 1084 34.49 31.05 -12.79
N LYS A 1085 35.39 30.08 -12.58
CA LYS A 1085 35.03 28.72 -12.13
C LYS A 1085 34.45 28.71 -10.72
N LEU A 1086 35.06 29.45 -9.79
CA LEU A 1086 34.55 29.57 -8.43
C LEU A 1086 33.30 30.45 -8.40
N TYR A 1087 33.28 31.52 -9.21
CA TYR A 1087 32.12 32.39 -9.36
C TYR A 1087 30.90 31.61 -9.88
N SER A 1088 31.08 30.78 -10.91
CA SER A 1088 30.02 29.95 -11.50
C SER A 1088 29.42 28.97 -10.50
N LYS A 1089 30.25 28.37 -9.62
CA LYS A 1089 29.76 27.52 -8.51
C LYS A 1089 28.95 28.32 -7.48
N ALA A 1090 29.38 29.54 -7.17
CA ALA A 1090 28.66 30.44 -6.28
C ALA A 1090 27.31 30.85 -6.89
N LEU A 1091 27.31 31.28 -8.15
CA LEU A 1091 26.12 31.65 -8.91
C LEU A 1091 25.14 30.49 -9.03
N ASN A 1092 25.60 29.29 -9.40
CA ASN A 1092 24.73 28.12 -9.54
C ASN A 1092 24.03 27.74 -8.23
N THR A 1093 24.68 27.97 -7.08
CA THR A 1093 24.03 27.78 -5.77
C THR A 1093 22.87 28.75 -5.59
N GLN A 1094 23.04 30.02 -5.97
CA GLN A 1094 22.00 31.04 -5.82
C GLN A 1094 20.89 30.95 -6.88
N LEU A 1095 21.19 30.41 -8.06
CA LEU A 1095 20.20 30.10 -9.09
C LEU A 1095 19.18 29.06 -8.62
N GLN A 1096 19.45 28.29 -7.55
CA GLN A 1096 18.44 27.41 -6.93
C GLN A 1096 17.28 28.18 -6.29
N LEU A 1097 17.46 29.47 -5.99
CA LEU A 1097 16.37 30.35 -5.57
C LEU A 1097 15.47 30.75 -6.76
N ILE A 1098 15.94 30.60 -7.99
CA ILE A 1098 15.17 30.93 -9.20
C ILE A 1098 14.58 29.64 -9.75
N THR A 1099 13.33 29.35 -9.39
CA THR A 1099 12.71 28.05 -9.66
C THR A 1099 12.40 27.81 -11.14
N GLU A 1100 12.07 28.88 -11.88
CA GLU A 1100 11.70 28.80 -13.29
C GLU A 1100 12.92 28.87 -14.21
N GLU A 1101 13.12 27.83 -15.04
CA GLU A 1101 14.24 27.76 -15.99
C GLU A 1101 14.23 28.91 -17.01
N SER A 1102 13.05 29.36 -17.43
CA SER A 1102 12.91 30.52 -18.33
C SER A 1102 13.54 31.80 -17.76
N ASN A 1103 13.52 31.95 -16.43
CA ASN A 1103 14.15 33.09 -15.76
C ASN A 1103 15.67 32.92 -15.65
N LYS A 1104 16.16 31.69 -15.43
CA LYS A 1104 17.61 31.40 -15.50
C LYS A 1104 18.18 31.69 -16.90
N ILE A 1105 17.46 31.33 -17.96
CA ILE A 1105 17.86 31.65 -19.34
C ILE A 1105 18.02 33.16 -19.55
N LYS A 1106 17.10 33.98 -19.05
CA LYS A 1106 17.22 35.44 -19.12
C LYS A 1106 18.50 35.94 -18.46
N ILE A 1107 18.88 35.35 -17.32
CA ILE A 1107 20.12 35.66 -16.60
C ILE A 1107 21.34 35.28 -17.44
N TYR A 1108 21.37 34.06 -17.98
CA TYR A 1108 22.48 33.60 -18.81
C TYR A 1108 22.66 34.48 -20.05
N LYS A 1109 21.57 34.94 -20.69
CA LYS A 1109 21.64 35.85 -21.84
C LYS A 1109 22.36 37.16 -21.51
N CYS A 1110 22.28 37.65 -20.27
CA CYS A 1110 23.05 38.83 -19.85
C CYS A 1110 24.56 38.59 -19.91
N PHE A 1111 25.04 37.40 -19.53
CA PHE A 1111 26.46 37.06 -19.60
C PHE A 1111 27.01 36.98 -21.03
N LEU A 1112 26.15 36.86 -22.04
CA LEU A 1112 26.50 36.82 -23.45
C LEU A 1112 26.35 38.19 -24.14
N ALA A 1113 25.97 39.24 -23.42
CA ALA A 1113 25.66 40.54 -24.01
C ALA A 1113 26.89 41.28 -24.56
N GLU A 1114 28.09 40.97 -24.06
CA GLU A 1114 29.36 41.59 -24.46
C GLU A 1114 30.29 40.56 -25.10
N ASN A 1115 30.45 40.62 -26.42
CA ASN A 1115 31.26 39.66 -27.18
C ASN A 1115 32.74 39.64 -26.76
N ASP A 1116 33.29 40.75 -26.27
CA ASP A 1116 34.71 40.80 -25.94
C ASP A 1116 35.03 40.22 -24.54
N PHE A 1117 34.01 39.88 -23.73
CA PHE A 1117 34.20 39.37 -22.37
C PHE A 1117 34.08 37.83 -22.30
N ILE A 1118 35.23 37.16 -22.47
CA ILE A 1118 35.31 35.70 -22.59
C ILE A 1118 34.76 34.97 -21.35
N GLU A 1119 35.11 35.44 -20.16
CA GLU A 1119 34.73 34.80 -18.90
C GLU A 1119 33.21 34.78 -18.70
N GLY A 1120 32.48 35.75 -19.27
CA GLY A 1120 31.02 35.77 -19.26
C GLY A 1120 30.42 34.55 -19.97
N TYR A 1121 30.91 34.25 -21.18
CA TYR A 1121 30.52 33.07 -21.93
C TYR A 1121 30.89 31.78 -21.18
N LEU A 1122 32.09 31.72 -20.59
CA LEU A 1122 32.53 30.54 -19.82
C LEU A 1122 31.66 30.31 -18.57
N THR A 1123 31.24 31.36 -17.88
CA THR A 1123 30.30 31.26 -16.77
C THR A 1123 28.90 30.81 -17.22
N ALA A 1124 28.40 31.33 -18.34
CA ALA A 1124 27.12 30.88 -18.90
C ALA A 1124 27.16 29.39 -19.28
N ILE A 1125 28.26 28.92 -19.89
CA ILE A 1125 28.47 27.49 -20.17
C ILE A 1125 28.48 26.68 -18.87
N GLU A 1126 29.31 27.05 -17.90
CA GLU A 1126 29.48 26.26 -16.66
C GLU A 1126 28.20 26.16 -15.82
N THR A 1127 27.38 27.22 -15.82
CA THR A 1127 26.13 27.28 -15.05
C THR A 1127 24.91 26.74 -15.79
N SER A 1128 24.92 26.71 -17.12
CA SER A 1128 23.78 26.22 -17.92
C SER A 1128 24.02 24.84 -18.56
N LYS A 1129 25.25 24.29 -18.52
CA LYS A 1129 25.58 23.00 -19.18
C LYS A 1129 24.63 21.88 -18.81
N ASP A 1130 24.41 21.63 -17.52
CA ASP A 1130 23.55 20.54 -17.10
C ASP A 1130 22.11 20.79 -17.57
N ALA A 1131 21.59 22.02 -17.43
CA ALA A 1131 20.24 22.37 -17.87
C ALA A 1131 20.06 22.28 -19.41
N TYR A 1132 21.04 22.71 -20.20
CA TYR A 1132 21.05 22.54 -21.65
C TYR A 1132 21.17 21.07 -22.07
N LEU A 1133 21.88 20.26 -21.27
CA LEU A 1133 21.89 18.80 -21.36
C LEU A 1133 20.57 18.14 -20.91
N TYR A 1134 19.55 18.87 -20.48
CA TYR A 1134 18.25 18.28 -20.19
C TYR A 1134 17.14 18.87 -21.06
N ASN A 1135 17.29 20.12 -21.51
CA ASN A 1135 16.28 20.85 -22.26
C ASN A 1135 16.91 21.73 -23.36
N LYS A 1136 17.43 21.07 -24.41
CA LYS A 1136 18.04 21.75 -25.56
C LYS A 1136 17.14 22.83 -26.15
N ASP A 1137 15.86 22.51 -26.36
CA ASP A 1137 14.92 23.42 -27.06
C ASP A 1137 14.77 24.76 -26.35
N SER A 1138 14.65 24.77 -25.01
CA SER A 1138 14.49 26.02 -24.26
C SER A 1138 15.77 26.86 -24.21
N TYR A 1139 16.93 26.23 -24.41
CA TYR A 1139 18.26 26.85 -24.31
C TYR A 1139 18.93 27.04 -25.68
N ALA A 1140 18.28 26.65 -26.78
CA ALA A 1140 18.84 26.62 -28.12
C ALA A 1140 19.38 27.99 -28.54
N ASP A 1141 18.59 29.06 -28.37
CA ASP A 1141 19.03 30.43 -28.69
C ASP A 1141 20.30 30.82 -27.94
N LEU A 1142 20.36 30.50 -26.63
CA LEU A 1142 21.49 30.83 -25.76
C LEU A 1142 22.76 30.08 -26.23
N TRP A 1143 22.64 28.78 -26.49
CA TRP A 1143 23.78 27.95 -26.86
C TRP A 1143 24.21 28.12 -28.33
N ASN A 1144 23.30 28.51 -29.22
CA ASN A 1144 23.63 28.92 -30.58
C ASN A 1144 24.52 30.18 -30.56
N GLN A 1145 24.14 31.19 -29.76
CA GLN A 1145 24.95 32.40 -29.59
C GLN A 1145 26.36 32.08 -29.05
N ILE A 1146 26.49 31.13 -28.12
CA ILE A 1146 27.79 30.66 -27.62
C ILE A 1146 28.60 29.97 -28.74
N SER A 1147 27.96 29.15 -29.58
CA SER A 1147 28.62 28.40 -30.65
C SER A 1147 29.19 29.29 -31.77
N GLU A 1148 28.50 30.39 -32.06
CA GLU A 1148 28.85 31.35 -33.12
C GLU A 1148 29.96 32.31 -32.69
N HIS A 1149 30.31 32.34 -31.41
CA HIS A 1149 31.29 33.26 -30.86
C HIS A 1149 32.70 33.10 -31.48
N PRO A 1150 33.41 34.16 -31.90
CA PRO A 1150 34.68 34.04 -32.62
C PRO A 1150 35.87 33.50 -31.81
N SER A 1151 35.82 33.58 -30.47
CA SER A 1151 36.90 33.11 -29.58
C SER A 1151 37.09 31.58 -29.63
N VAL A 1152 38.35 31.15 -29.84
CA VAL A 1152 38.74 29.73 -29.84
C VAL A 1152 38.48 29.08 -28.47
N GLU A 1153 38.74 29.79 -27.37
CA GLU A 1153 38.54 29.26 -26.01
C GLU A 1153 37.07 28.95 -25.73
N ILE A 1154 36.17 29.86 -26.11
CA ILE A 1154 34.72 29.65 -25.95
C ILE A 1154 34.25 28.48 -26.79
N LYS A 1155 34.71 28.36 -28.05
CA LYS A 1155 34.40 27.21 -28.90
C LYS A 1155 34.92 25.90 -28.30
N MET A 1156 36.13 25.89 -27.75
CA MET A 1156 36.67 24.70 -27.07
C MET A 1156 35.80 24.29 -25.88
N HIS A 1157 35.37 25.24 -25.05
CA HIS A 1157 34.49 24.95 -23.91
C HIS A 1157 33.07 24.57 -24.33
N TYR A 1158 32.53 25.20 -25.38
CA TYR A 1158 31.28 24.78 -26.01
C TYR A 1158 31.38 23.33 -26.45
N TYR A 1159 32.33 23.00 -27.32
CA TYR A 1159 32.51 21.64 -27.83
C TYR A 1159 32.86 20.65 -26.74
N TYR A 1160 33.64 21.01 -25.72
CA TYR A 1160 33.91 20.13 -24.59
C TYR A 1160 32.64 19.79 -23.81
N ASN A 1161 31.73 20.75 -23.62
CA ASN A 1161 30.48 20.54 -22.88
C ASN A 1161 29.33 20.01 -23.77
N THR A 1162 29.36 20.20 -25.10
CA THR A 1162 28.39 19.63 -26.05
C THR A 1162 28.80 18.27 -26.61
N ASN A 1163 30.11 18.01 -26.76
CA ASN A 1163 30.70 16.81 -27.38
C ASN A 1163 31.41 15.90 -26.38
N ASN A 1164 31.11 15.97 -25.08
CA ASN A 1164 31.63 15.01 -24.09
C ASN A 1164 30.98 13.61 -24.23
N ASP A 1165 30.98 13.06 -25.45
CA ASP A 1165 31.50 11.73 -25.77
C ASP A 1165 32.94 11.61 -25.25
N TYR A 1166 33.07 11.22 -23.98
CA TYR A 1166 34.34 10.71 -23.45
C TYR A 1166 34.74 9.46 -24.26
N ASN A 1167 35.57 9.69 -25.28
CA ASN A 1167 36.63 8.80 -25.73
C ASN A 1167 37.82 9.67 -26.14
N GLY A 1168 38.80 9.76 -25.24
CA GLY A 1168 40.21 10.01 -25.53
C GLY A 1168 40.60 11.26 -26.31
N CYS A 1169 41.17 12.25 -25.61
CA CYS A 1169 42.56 12.64 -25.83
C CYS A 1169 42.98 13.72 -24.83
N CYS A 1170 43.85 13.34 -23.89
CA CYS A 1170 44.84 14.26 -23.36
C CYS A 1170 45.88 14.51 -24.45
N TYR A 1171 46.13 15.77 -24.76
CA TYR A 1171 47.47 16.30 -24.95
C TYR A 1171 47.63 17.48 -24.01
#